data_AF-A0A959RYE6-F1
#
_entry.id   AF-A0A959RYE6-F1
#
_cell.length_a   1.000
_cell.length_b   1.000
_cell.length_c   1.000
_cell.angle_alpha   90.00
_cell.angle_beta   90.00
_cell.angle_gamma   90.00
#
_symmetry.space_group_name_H-M   'P 1'
#
loop_
_entity.id
_entity.type
_entity.pdbx_description
1 polymer ?
#
loop_
_entity_poly.entity_id
_entity_poly.type
_entity_poly.pdbx_seq_one_letter_code
_entity_poly.pdbx_strand_id
1 'polypeptide(L)'
;DNLRTPNWKIIFQGIDLTIGEGILEALERFNKLPDIYAYRNSFWIELNSRIPEYDIIKYLKTLVLTADIDDYEVKYALTNLPERWKKKISFQHNLPQIYKLIAARFFLNYSVEEFGKQFFHDIEKRKDYSSDILEGIIEGFINNSENLQANSYFRFVEIVKDIISHEEAIKLLDFALERFEIHINKEFADGQWSKWLTPPNNIIDAYTGLIWSALGSPVAKVRWQAVHSVRKLCEMNCSKEVSALVKWMDKETQDAFGNIKFPFYNLHSRLYLLIAFSRVSIDLPEILLPHANVFMKIALNDIPHVLIQKFASEVVLNIESKFPKTFSDNVLHKLKDVNVSQLPIKNSKDVANRQYNPFDSGESFGKRKFYIEMDFPKYWFNSLSRIFDISINKIIELVEKVITSDWKIKDDGSYKRDPRHHLWRYERDEFNTRHSHGSYPSTDSYSFYLSYHAMFVVANLLLINFPIVKEDDIYGYSWDEWIKRHSLTRNDGRWLADRRDPAPLYKKELDKNVDLDKWLKNINENDFLQTITFKENNETWFRVYGEWVEGDEYRWDEDINISSALISHEYSQSLLNALNAYTNPYDVYLSSSNEDEFSPFVINGWIEYNYLEDRLDQYDPFVNGIKYHPLTIKKEICDKLGLDSDNEKRIWYRKDKKETEITSQVWATNPVRYDKGPLRYGQCLSISVNLLQTLCREFDSDLILLIKIKRNKKEDYRAGISNEYKQPKHKIFIFSKNGKLRDTEKYYQIR
;
A
#
# COMPACT_ATOMS: atom_id res chain seq x y z
N ASP A 1 40.19 33.89 -52.52
CA ASP A 1 41.51 34.20 -51.94
C ASP A 1 42.28 32.95 -51.61
N ASN A 2 43.56 32.94 -51.97
CA ASN A 2 44.46 31.78 -51.93
C ASN A 2 44.73 31.34 -50.49
N LEU A 3 44.24 30.15 -50.12
CA LEU A 3 44.71 29.39 -48.97
C LEU A 3 46.20 29.09 -49.17
N ARG A 4 47.08 29.89 -48.54
CA ARG A 4 48.54 29.64 -48.53
C ARG A 4 48.79 28.38 -47.70
N THR A 5 49.30 27.34 -48.33
CA THR A 5 49.82 26.15 -47.65
C THR A 5 50.82 26.55 -46.57
N PRO A 6 50.71 26.02 -45.33
CA PRO A 6 51.66 26.29 -44.26
C PRO A 6 53.10 26.01 -44.66
N ASN A 7 54.04 26.87 -44.25
CA ASN A 7 55.46 26.62 -44.45
C ASN A 7 55.99 25.66 -43.37
N TRP A 8 55.88 24.35 -43.64
CA TRP A 8 56.30 23.29 -42.73
C TRP A 8 57.76 23.38 -42.29
N LYS A 9 58.65 23.99 -43.10
CA LYS A 9 60.05 24.19 -42.69
C LYS A 9 60.16 25.09 -41.47
N ILE A 10 59.36 26.16 -41.40
CA ILE A 10 59.37 27.10 -40.26
C ILE A 10 58.81 26.42 -39.00
N ILE A 11 57.75 25.61 -39.16
CA ILE A 11 57.10 24.93 -38.04
C ILE A 11 58.07 23.95 -37.37
N PHE A 12 58.77 23.12 -38.14
CA PHE A 12 59.63 22.06 -37.60
C PHE A 12 61.12 22.44 -37.46
N GLN A 13 61.52 23.67 -37.77
CA GLN A 13 62.93 24.07 -37.73
C GLN A 13 63.50 23.99 -36.31
N GLY A 14 64.57 23.21 -36.14
CA GLY A 14 65.34 23.11 -34.89
C GLY A 14 64.65 22.29 -33.79
N ILE A 15 63.58 21.57 -34.11
CA ILE A 15 62.78 20.80 -33.14
C ILE A 15 63.20 19.33 -33.15
N ASP A 16 63.46 18.76 -31.97
CA ASP A 16 63.55 17.31 -31.78
C ASP A 16 62.15 16.73 -31.51
N LEU A 17 61.59 16.08 -32.52
CA LEU A 17 60.24 15.50 -32.44
C LEU A 17 60.20 14.17 -31.68
N THR A 18 61.31 13.67 -31.12
CA THR A 18 61.36 12.43 -30.33
C THR A 18 61.20 12.65 -28.82
N ILE A 19 61.16 13.92 -28.38
CA ILE A 19 60.92 14.36 -27.00
C ILE A 19 59.61 15.17 -26.90
N GLY A 20 59.01 15.18 -25.71
CA GLY A 20 57.69 15.78 -25.49
C GLY A 20 57.68 17.28 -25.73
N GLU A 21 58.72 17.99 -25.27
CA GLU A 21 58.83 19.44 -25.45
C GLU A 21 58.85 19.84 -26.93
N GLY A 22 59.53 19.04 -27.77
CA GLY A 22 59.59 19.34 -29.21
C GLY A 22 58.26 19.10 -29.92
N ILE A 23 57.50 18.07 -29.53
CA ILE A 23 56.15 17.85 -30.08
C ILE A 23 55.21 19.01 -29.69
N LEU A 24 55.27 19.45 -28.43
CA LEU A 24 54.49 20.59 -27.95
C LEU A 24 54.88 21.90 -28.64
N GLU A 25 56.16 22.16 -28.82
CA GLU A 25 56.64 23.34 -29.54
C GLU A 25 56.16 23.33 -31.01
N ALA A 26 56.17 22.18 -31.67
CA ALA A 26 55.65 22.05 -33.04
C ALA A 26 54.14 22.32 -33.10
N LEU A 27 53.37 21.78 -32.14
CA LEU A 27 51.94 22.03 -32.01
C LEU A 27 51.63 23.51 -31.72
N GLU A 28 52.41 24.15 -30.85
CA GLU A 28 52.26 25.56 -30.51
C GLU A 28 52.50 26.46 -31.74
N ARG A 29 53.58 26.18 -32.50
CA ARG A 29 53.88 26.88 -33.75
C ARG A 29 52.78 26.67 -34.79
N PHE A 30 52.21 25.47 -34.88
CA PHE A 30 51.10 25.17 -35.77
C PHE A 30 49.80 25.89 -35.36
N ASN A 31 49.48 25.90 -34.07
CA ASN A 31 48.27 26.54 -33.54
C ASN A 31 48.26 28.07 -33.71
N LYS A 32 49.41 28.70 -34.00
CA LYS A 32 49.54 30.13 -34.34
C LYS A 32 49.17 30.47 -35.79
N LEU A 33 48.89 29.48 -36.64
CA LEU A 33 48.51 29.69 -38.04
C LEU A 33 47.01 30.04 -38.19
N PRO A 34 46.64 30.83 -39.21
CA PRO A 34 45.24 30.96 -39.60
C PRO A 34 44.72 29.62 -40.19
N ASP A 35 43.43 29.33 -39.98
CA ASP A 35 42.74 28.13 -40.50
C ASP A 35 43.32 26.76 -40.06
N ILE A 36 43.64 26.62 -38.77
CA ILE A 36 44.19 25.39 -38.17
C ILE A 36 43.40 24.10 -38.51
N TYR A 37 42.07 24.20 -38.63
CA TYR A 37 41.21 23.05 -38.89
C TYR A 37 41.40 22.48 -40.29
N ALA A 38 41.70 23.32 -41.29
CA ALA A 38 41.89 22.88 -42.68
C ALA A 38 43.21 22.11 -42.86
N TYR A 39 44.18 22.31 -41.97
CA TYR A 39 45.54 21.76 -42.11
C TYR A 39 45.94 20.77 -41.01
N ARG A 40 45.04 20.40 -40.10
CA ARG A 40 45.38 19.50 -38.97
C ARG A 40 45.92 18.15 -39.43
N ASN A 41 45.27 17.51 -40.41
CA ASN A 41 45.78 16.26 -40.98
C ASN A 41 47.13 16.45 -41.66
N SER A 42 47.29 17.52 -42.45
CA SER A 42 48.55 17.85 -43.13
C SER A 42 49.70 18.08 -42.14
N PHE A 43 49.44 18.70 -40.99
CA PHE A 43 50.42 18.86 -39.92
C PHE A 43 50.93 17.52 -39.41
N TRP A 44 50.03 16.58 -39.09
CA TRP A 44 50.41 15.27 -38.59
C TRP A 44 51.09 14.40 -39.64
N ILE A 45 50.67 14.48 -40.92
CA ILE A 45 51.36 13.84 -42.05
C ILE A 45 52.81 14.34 -42.13
N GLU A 46 53.00 15.66 -42.09
CA GLU A 46 54.32 16.28 -42.19
C GLU A 46 55.19 15.97 -40.97
N LEU A 47 54.64 16.03 -39.75
CA LEU A 47 55.34 15.66 -38.53
C LEU A 47 55.79 14.19 -38.59
N ASN A 48 54.86 13.26 -38.87
CA ASN A 48 55.17 11.83 -38.95
C ASN A 48 56.19 11.51 -40.05
N SER A 49 56.20 12.25 -41.16
CA SER A 49 57.17 12.04 -42.24
C SER A 49 58.62 12.33 -41.84
N ARG A 50 58.83 13.15 -40.79
CA ARG A 50 60.15 13.61 -40.30
C ARG A 50 60.73 12.74 -39.18
N ILE A 51 59.94 11.83 -38.61
CA ILE A 51 60.43 10.92 -37.57
C ILE A 51 61.32 9.83 -38.21
N PRO A 52 62.57 9.67 -37.74
CA PRO A 52 63.45 8.60 -38.20
C PRO A 52 62.86 7.21 -37.93
N GLU A 53 63.13 6.28 -38.83
CA GLU A 53 62.53 4.95 -38.78
C GLU A 53 62.90 4.11 -37.54
N TYR A 54 64.04 4.40 -36.91
CA TYR A 54 64.48 3.74 -35.67
C TYR A 54 63.85 4.35 -34.40
N ASP A 55 63.29 5.57 -34.50
CA ASP A 55 62.70 6.29 -33.36
C ASP A 55 61.18 6.16 -33.27
N ILE A 56 60.51 5.47 -34.21
CA ILE A 56 59.04 5.39 -34.30
C ILE A 56 58.39 5.00 -32.97
N ILE A 57 58.88 3.96 -32.30
CA ILE A 57 58.29 3.48 -31.05
C ILE A 57 58.55 4.46 -29.90
N LYS A 58 59.75 5.04 -29.84
CA LYS A 58 60.11 6.06 -28.86
C LYS A 58 59.19 7.27 -29.02
N TYR A 59 59.04 7.78 -30.25
CA TYR A 59 58.14 8.87 -30.60
C TYR A 59 56.70 8.60 -30.16
N LEU A 60 56.12 7.45 -30.50
CA LEU A 60 54.72 7.14 -30.16
C LEU A 60 54.50 7.04 -28.65
N LYS A 61 55.45 6.46 -27.91
CA LYS A 61 55.40 6.45 -26.44
C LYS A 61 55.50 7.87 -25.89
N THR A 62 56.42 8.68 -26.39
CA THR A 62 56.57 10.09 -25.98
C THR A 62 55.29 10.88 -26.25
N LEU A 63 54.71 10.75 -27.44
CA LEU A 63 53.45 11.40 -27.83
C LEU A 63 52.33 11.07 -26.82
N VAL A 64 52.18 9.78 -26.48
CA VAL A 64 51.14 9.31 -25.58
C VAL A 64 51.43 9.65 -24.12
N LEU A 65 52.67 9.83 -23.70
CA LEU A 65 53.01 10.12 -22.29
C LEU A 65 53.15 11.63 -21.98
N THR A 66 53.21 12.49 -23.00
CA THR A 66 53.38 13.94 -22.81
C THR A 66 52.07 14.58 -22.33
N ALA A 67 52.05 15.09 -21.08
CA ALA A 67 50.86 15.52 -20.34
C ALA A 67 49.97 16.55 -21.07
N ASP A 68 50.56 17.49 -21.81
CA ASP A 68 49.81 18.56 -22.49
C ASP A 68 49.26 18.17 -23.88
N ILE A 69 49.46 16.92 -24.30
CA ILE A 69 48.88 16.38 -25.54
C ILE A 69 47.57 15.66 -25.20
N ASP A 70 46.44 16.16 -25.70
CA ASP A 70 45.12 15.56 -25.48
C ASP A 70 44.85 14.34 -26.37
N ASP A 71 43.69 13.71 -26.15
CA ASP A 71 43.25 12.53 -26.90
C ASP A 71 42.93 12.82 -28.37
N TYR A 72 42.50 14.04 -28.70
CA TYR A 72 42.27 14.46 -30.08
C TYR A 72 43.59 14.51 -30.85
N GLU A 73 44.65 15.08 -30.29
CA GLU A 73 45.96 15.14 -30.92
C GLU A 73 46.59 13.77 -31.11
N VAL A 74 46.50 12.89 -30.10
CA VAL A 74 46.94 11.49 -30.23
C VAL A 74 46.16 10.80 -31.36
N LYS A 75 44.84 11.00 -31.43
CA LYS A 75 44.01 10.43 -32.50
C LYS A 75 44.42 10.93 -33.89
N TYR A 76 44.62 12.24 -34.07
CA TYR A 76 45.05 12.80 -35.35
C TYR A 76 46.43 12.27 -35.78
N ALA A 77 47.36 12.15 -34.84
CA ALA A 77 48.69 11.59 -35.10
C ALA A 77 48.61 10.13 -35.58
N LEU A 78 47.78 9.31 -34.93
CA LEU A 78 47.61 7.89 -35.26
C LEU A 78 46.84 7.66 -36.56
N THR A 79 45.84 8.49 -36.86
CA THR A 79 45.07 8.43 -38.10
C THR A 79 45.97 8.71 -39.32
N ASN A 80 46.95 9.60 -39.15
CA ASN A 80 47.87 10.04 -40.20
C ASN A 80 49.24 9.31 -40.19
N LEU A 81 49.30 8.09 -39.65
CA LEU A 81 50.54 7.31 -39.66
C LEU A 81 50.94 6.89 -41.09
N PRO A 82 52.23 7.01 -41.47
CA PRO A 82 52.71 6.57 -42.76
C PRO A 82 52.47 5.06 -42.98
N GLU A 83 51.93 4.68 -44.14
CA GLU A 83 51.67 3.28 -44.51
C GLU A 83 52.94 2.38 -44.43
N ARG A 84 54.12 2.98 -44.66
CA ARG A 84 55.41 2.29 -44.49
C ARG A 84 55.69 1.86 -43.05
N TRP A 85 55.17 2.56 -42.04
CA TRP A 85 55.33 2.18 -40.63
C TRP A 85 54.41 1.03 -40.26
N LYS A 86 53.14 1.08 -40.71
CA LYS A 86 52.12 0.05 -40.43
C LYS A 86 52.57 -1.35 -40.87
N LYS A 87 53.37 -1.43 -41.96
CA LYS A 87 53.92 -2.68 -42.51
C LYS A 87 55.16 -3.23 -41.79
N LYS A 88 55.74 -2.51 -40.82
CA LYS A 88 56.95 -2.96 -40.12
C LYS A 88 56.62 -3.94 -39.00
N ILE A 89 57.38 -5.03 -38.94
CA ILE A 89 57.26 -6.05 -37.90
C ILE A 89 57.50 -5.45 -36.50
N SER A 90 58.50 -4.58 -36.35
CA SER A 90 58.79 -3.93 -35.06
C SER A 90 57.65 -3.02 -34.58
N PHE A 91 56.96 -2.34 -35.51
CA PHE A 91 55.78 -1.54 -35.22
C PHE A 91 54.61 -2.43 -34.80
N GLN A 92 54.29 -3.46 -35.60
CA GLN A 92 53.21 -4.41 -35.29
C GLN A 92 53.42 -5.15 -33.96
N HIS A 93 54.67 -5.48 -33.60
CA HIS A 93 55.00 -6.12 -32.33
C HIS A 93 54.80 -5.20 -31.12
N ASN A 94 55.04 -3.90 -31.25
CA ASN A 94 54.94 -2.93 -30.13
C ASN A 94 53.57 -2.25 -30.05
N LEU A 95 52.71 -2.47 -31.03
CA LEU A 95 51.40 -1.85 -31.13
C LEU A 95 50.47 -2.16 -29.94
N PRO A 96 50.38 -3.40 -29.42
CA PRO A 96 49.58 -3.71 -28.23
C PRO A 96 49.97 -2.86 -27.01
N GLN A 97 51.27 -2.70 -26.77
CA GLN A 97 51.78 -1.89 -25.67
C GLN A 97 51.46 -0.40 -25.84
N ILE A 98 51.46 0.11 -27.07
CA ILE A 98 51.07 1.50 -27.35
C ILE A 98 49.57 1.67 -27.05
N TYR A 99 48.74 0.69 -27.39
CA TYR A 99 47.30 0.73 -27.11
C TYR A 99 47.01 0.67 -25.61
N LYS A 100 47.70 -0.21 -24.89
CA LYS A 100 47.66 -0.25 -23.43
C LYS A 100 48.00 1.11 -22.80
N LEU A 101 49.04 1.79 -23.29
CA LEU A 101 49.42 3.13 -22.80
C LEU A 101 48.36 4.21 -23.08
N ILE A 102 47.77 4.22 -24.28
CA ILE A 102 46.69 5.16 -24.65
C ILE A 102 45.47 4.92 -23.75
N ALA A 103 45.09 3.65 -23.59
CA ALA A 103 43.96 3.24 -22.77
C ALA A 103 44.17 3.59 -21.29
N ALA A 104 45.38 3.40 -20.75
CA ALA A 104 45.73 3.79 -19.38
C ALA A 104 45.69 5.29 -19.15
N ARG A 105 46.07 6.10 -20.14
CA ARG A 105 46.06 7.56 -20.01
C ARG A 105 44.65 8.15 -20.11
N PHE A 106 43.84 7.66 -21.04
CA PHE A 106 42.52 8.23 -21.34
C PHE A 106 41.36 7.36 -20.84
N PHE A 107 41.60 6.54 -19.81
CA PHE A 107 40.70 5.49 -19.32
C PHE A 107 39.28 5.98 -18.93
N LEU A 108 39.14 7.28 -18.58
CA LEU A 108 37.86 7.92 -18.26
C LEU A 108 37.11 8.47 -19.49
N ASN A 109 37.72 8.51 -20.66
CA ASN A 109 37.12 9.15 -21.84
C ASN A 109 36.35 8.13 -22.70
N TYR A 110 36.85 6.91 -22.84
CA TYR A 110 36.28 5.90 -23.76
C TYR A 110 36.04 4.52 -23.14
N SER A 111 35.00 3.80 -23.58
CA SER A 111 34.83 2.36 -23.30
C SER A 111 35.82 1.53 -24.12
N VAL A 112 35.98 0.23 -23.82
CA VAL A 112 36.86 -0.66 -24.60
C VAL A 112 36.49 -0.65 -26.09
N GLU A 113 35.19 -0.68 -26.41
CA GLU A 113 34.70 -0.66 -27.79
C GLU A 113 34.94 0.70 -28.47
N GLU A 114 34.77 1.80 -27.72
CA GLU A 114 35.01 3.15 -28.21
C GLU A 114 36.50 3.41 -28.47
N PHE A 115 37.40 2.93 -27.62
CA PHE A 115 38.84 3.01 -27.86
C PHE A 115 39.23 2.37 -29.20
N GLY A 116 38.71 1.17 -29.46
CA GLY A 116 38.89 0.46 -30.74
C GLY A 116 38.45 1.29 -31.95
N LYS A 117 37.26 1.90 -31.87
CA LYS A 117 36.69 2.72 -32.95
C LYS A 117 37.41 4.06 -33.13
N GLN A 118 37.78 4.73 -32.03
CA GLN A 118 38.25 6.11 -32.06
C GLN A 118 39.70 6.24 -32.50
N PHE A 119 40.58 5.32 -32.09
CA PHE A 119 42.02 5.47 -32.33
C PHE A 119 42.56 4.54 -33.42
N PHE A 120 41.84 3.48 -33.81
CA PHE A 120 42.47 2.35 -34.50
C PHE A 120 41.73 1.81 -35.72
N HIS A 121 40.64 2.46 -36.17
CA HIS A 121 39.83 2.02 -37.32
C HIS A 121 40.65 1.80 -38.62
N ASP A 122 41.74 2.55 -38.80
CA ASP A 122 42.54 2.60 -40.02
C ASP A 122 43.88 1.83 -39.94
N ILE A 123 44.19 1.16 -38.81
CA ILE A 123 45.51 0.52 -38.59
C ILE A 123 45.53 -0.98 -38.92
N GLU A 124 44.41 -1.73 -38.87
CA GLU A 124 44.18 -2.98 -39.61
C GLU A 124 42.87 -3.68 -39.21
N LYS A 125 42.14 -4.24 -40.18
CA LYS A 125 40.87 -4.99 -39.98
C LYS A 125 41.03 -6.43 -39.40
N ARG A 126 42.15 -6.79 -38.76
CA ARG A 126 42.47 -8.24 -38.54
C ARG A 126 43.01 -8.68 -37.18
N LYS A 127 43.17 -7.81 -36.17
CA LYS A 127 43.57 -8.24 -34.82
C LYS A 127 42.73 -7.56 -33.75
N ASP A 128 42.25 -8.37 -32.81
CA ASP A 128 41.51 -7.92 -31.64
C ASP A 128 42.52 -7.56 -30.53
N TYR A 129 42.56 -6.29 -30.14
CA TYR A 129 43.41 -5.76 -29.08
C TYR A 129 42.61 -5.38 -27.83
N SER A 130 41.36 -5.87 -27.71
CA SER A 130 40.47 -5.52 -26.61
C SER A 130 41.07 -5.88 -25.24
N SER A 131 41.88 -6.94 -25.16
CA SER A 131 42.57 -7.34 -23.93
C SER A 131 43.61 -6.32 -23.47
N ASP A 132 44.44 -5.81 -24.38
CA ASP A 132 45.49 -4.83 -24.04
C ASP A 132 44.87 -3.47 -23.65
N ILE A 133 43.80 -3.08 -24.34
CA ILE A 133 43.03 -1.87 -24.04
C ILE A 133 42.39 -2.00 -22.65
N LEU A 134 41.76 -3.12 -22.37
CA LEU A 134 41.16 -3.41 -21.08
C LEU A 134 42.21 -3.37 -19.96
N GLU A 135 43.36 -4.01 -20.15
CA GLU A 135 44.46 -3.99 -19.19
C GLU A 135 44.96 -2.56 -18.95
N GLY A 136 45.07 -1.76 -20.00
CA GLY A 136 45.41 -0.35 -19.91
C GLY A 136 44.39 0.45 -19.10
N ILE A 137 43.09 0.30 -19.39
CA ILE A 137 42.03 0.98 -18.61
C ILE A 137 42.13 0.61 -17.13
N ILE A 138 42.31 -0.66 -16.80
CA ILE A 138 42.46 -1.14 -15.41
C ILE A 138 43.70 -0.51 -14.76
N GLU A 139 44.85 -0.47 -15.44
CA GLU A 139 46.04 0.22 -14.93
C GLU A 139 45.78 1.72 -14.70
N GLY A 140 45.04 2.37 -15.59
CA GLY A 140 44.63 3.76 -15.44
C GLY A 140 43.82 3.99 -14.16
N PHE A 141 42.85 3.11 -13.89
CA PHE A 141 42.08 3.12 -12.64
C PHE A 141 42.96 2.89 -11.40
N ILE A 142 43.88 1.92 -11.44
CA ILE A 142 44.76 1.60 -10.31
C ILE A 142 45.67 2.79 -9.97
N ASN A 143 46.32 3.35 -10.97
CA ASN A 143 47.31 4.43 -10.80
C ASN A 143 46.68 5.77 -10.37
N ASN A 144 45.37 5.95 -10.54
CA ASN A 144 44.66 7.18 -10.22
C ASN A 144 43.62 7.02 -9.11
N SER A 145 43.60 5.88 -8.41
CA SER A 145 42.53 5.48 -7.48
C SER A 145 42.21 6.55 -6.40
N GLU A 146 43.20 7.28 -5.91
CA GLU A 146 43.03 8.32 -4.89
C GLU A 146 42.29 9.58 -5.39
N ASN A 147 42.28 9.84 -6.70
CA ASN A 147 41.74 11.07 -7.30
C ASN A 147 40.43 10.85 -8.08
N LEU A 148 39.83 9.65 -7.98
CA LEU A 148 38.60 9.30 -8.71
C LEU A 148 37.34 9.81 -8.01
N GLN A 149 36.41 10.34 -8.81
CA GLN A 149 35.04 10.62 -8.36
C GLN A 149 34.16 9.36 -8.38
N ALA A 150 33.05 9.38 -7.63
CA ALA A 150 32.10 8.27 -7.52
C ALA A 150 31.64 7.70 -8.88
N ASN A 151 31.36 8.56 -9.87
CA ASN A 151 30.96 8.14 -11.22
C ASN A 151 31.99 7.25 -11.92
N SER A 152 33.28 7.47 -11.65
CA SER A 152 34.38 6.69 -12.22
C SER A 152 34.33 5.23 -11.77
N TYR A 153 33.95 4.99 -10.51
CA TYR A 153 33.84 3.64 -9.96
C TYR A 153 32.68 2.85 -10.56
N PHE A 154 31.56 3.49 -10.90
CA PHE A 154 30.47 2.82 -11.63
C PHE A 154 30.90 2.38 -13.03
N ARG A 155 31.70 3.21 -13.71
CA ARG A 155 32.30 2.85 -14.99
C ARG A 155 33.30 1.71 -14.87
N PHE A 156 34.11 1.69 -13.81
CA PHE A 156 35.00 0.57 -13.53
C PHE A 156 34.21 -0.74 -13.40
N VAL A 157 33.09 -0.74 -12.67
CA VAL A 157 32.20 -1.91 -12.53
C VAL A 157 31.68 -2.40 -13.88
N GLU A 158 31.27 -1.49 -14.77
CA GLU A 158 30.82 -1.85 -16.12
C GLU A 158 31.89 -2.60 -16.92
N ILE A 159 33.16 -2.25 -16.71
CA ILE A 159 34.31 -2.83 -17.41
C ILE A 159 34.69 -4.19 -16.80
N VAL A 160 34.74 -4.29 -15.47
CA VAL A 160 35.20 -5.52 -14.81
C VAL A 160 34.16 -6.64 -14.78
N LYS A 161 32.87 -6.33 -14.96
CA LYS A 161 31.79 -7.33 -14.91
C LYS A 161 31.97 -8.48 -15.90
N ASP A 162 32.59 -8.22 -17.04
CA ASP A 162 32.74 -9.20 -18.13
C ASP A 162 34.03 -10.03 -18.00
N ILE A 163 34.93 -9.66 -17.07
CA ILE A 163 36.20 -10.36 -16.82
C ILE A 163 36.29 -11.00 -15.44
N ILE A 164 35.46 -10.57 -14.49
CA ILE A 164 35.40 -11.20 -13.18
C ILE A 164 34.78 -12.60 -13.32
N SER A 165 35.49 -13.61 -12.84
CA SER A 165 34.95 -14.96 -12.77
C SER A 165 33.85 -15.06 -11.72
N HIS A 166 33.01 -16.09 -11.82
CA HIS A 166 31.97 -16.36 -10.80
C HIS A 166 32.57 -16.51 -9.39
N GLU A 167 33.73 -17.16 -9.27
CA GLU A 167 34.41 -17.36 -7.99
C GLU A 167 34.96 -16.03 -7.43
N GLU A 168 35.55 -15.19 -8.27
CA GLU A 168 36.03 -13.87 -7.86
C GLU A 168 34.88 -12.94 -7.47
N ALA A 169 33.73 -13.03 -8.15
CA ALA A 169 32.54 -12.24 -7.80
C ALA A 169 31.99 -12.63 -6.42
N ILE A 170 31.96 -13.93 -6.09
CA ILE A 170 31.58 -14.39 -4.75
C ILE A 170 32.59 -13.87 -3.72
N LYS A 171 33.90 -14.04 -3.95
CA LYS A 171 34.94 -13.55 -3.02
C LYS A 171 34.90 -12.03 -2.84
N LEU A 172 34.60 -11.28 -3.90
CA LEU A 172 34.47 -9.82 -3.83
C LEU A 172 33.24 -9.41 -3.02
N LEU A 173 32.11 -10.12 -3.18
CA LEU A 173 30.92 -9.89 -2.37
C LEU A 173 31.20 -10.21 -0.90
N ASP A 174 31.79 -11.36 -0.61
CA ASP A 174 32.18 -11.76 0.75
C ASP A 174 33.09 -10.71 1.37
N PHE A 175 34.14 -10.29 0.67
CA PHE A 175 35.04 -9.22 1.13
C PHE A 175 34.31 -7.89 1.39
N ALA A 176 33.39 -7.49 0.51
CA ALA A 176 32.64 -6.25 0.66
C ALA A 176 31.68 -6.32 1.87
N LEU A 177 31.00 -7.45 2.04
CA LEU A 177 30.12 -7.71 3.18
C LEU A 177 30.93 -7.75 4.48
N GLU A 178 32.05 -8.47 4.53
CA GLU A 178 32.94 -8.51 5.71
C GLU A 178 33.40 -7.11 6.13
N ARG A 179 33.78 -6.25 5.17
CA ARG A 179 34.15 -4.86 5.50
C ARG A 179 32.97 -4.04 6.02
N PHE A 180 31.79 -4.24 5.44
CA PHE A 180 30.58 -3.55 5.88
C PHE A 180 30.18 -3.99 7.30
N GLU A 181 30.26 -5.30 7.58
CA GLU A 181 29.92 -5.92 8.85
C GLU A 181 30.80 -5.48 10.01
N ILE A 182 32.07 -5.08 9.78
CA ILE A 182 32.94 -4.48 10.81
C ILE A 182 32.29 -3.26 11.48
N HIS A 183 31.44 -2.54 10.75
CA HIS A 183 30.75 -1.35 11.24
C HIS A 183 29.37 -1.65 11.86
N ILE A 184 28.95 -2.92 11.87
CA ILE A 184 27.67 -3.35 12.45
C ILE A 184 27.92 -3.97 13.83
N ASN A 185 27.12 -3.57 14.81
CA ASN A 185 27.18 -4.18 16.14
C ASN A 185 26.79 -5.67 16.05
N LYS A 186 27.54 -6.56 16.71
CA LYS A 186 27.26 -8.02 16.77
C LYS A 186 25.88 -8.36 17.32
N GLU A 187 25.25 -7.44 18.05
CA GLU A 187 23.89 -7.59 18.60
C GLU A 187 22.80 -6.89 17.76
N PHE A 188 23.17 -6.27 16.63
CA PHE A 188 22.23 -5.60 15.73
C PHE A 188 21.22 -6.62 15.15
N ALA A 189 19.95 -6.22 15.07
CA ALA A 189 18.85 -7.07 14.65
C ALA A 189 18.81 -8.41 15.42
N ASP A 190 19.00 -9.54 14.71
CA ASP A 190 19.01 -10.89 15.28
C ASP A 190 20.39 -11.32 15.81
N GLY A 191 21.41 -10.48 15.62
CA GLY A 191 22.80 -10.74 15.98
C GLY A 191 23.50 -11.69 15.00
N GLN A 192 24.58 -12.32 15.47
CA GLN A 192 25.34 -13.28 14.64
C GLN A 192 24.50 -14.53 14.29
N TRP A 193 24.76 -15.07 13.10
CA TRP A 193 24.14 -16.31 12.65
C TRP A 193 24.29 -17.42 13.69
N SER A 194 23.20 -18.13 13.97
CA SER A 194 23.16 -19.21 14.97
C SER A 194 22.03 -20.19 14.66
N LYS A 195 22.06 -21.36 15.30
CA LYS A 195 21.18 -22.50 14.95
C LYS A 195 19.68 -22.18 15.02
N TRP A 196 19.26 -21.24 15.87
CA TRP A 196 17.84 -20.87 15.99
C TRP A 196 17.32 -20.08 14.78
N LEU A 197 18.21 -19.47 13.98
CA LEU A 197 17.89 -18.80 12.72
C LEU A 197 17.75 -19.76 11.53
N THR A 198 17.98 -21.06 11.74
CA THR A 198 17.87 -22.05 10.67
C THR A 198 16.39 -22.39 10.42
N PRO A 199 15.82 -22.02 9.26
CA PRO A 199 14.43 -22.37 8.94
C PRO A 199 14.29 -23.88 8.70
N PRO A 200 13.06 -24.43 8.72
CA PRO A 200 12.81 -25.81 8.32
C PRO A 200 13.35 -26.12 6.91
N ASN A 201 13.93 -27.31 6.73
CA ASN A 201 14.44 -27.75 5.42
C ASN A 201 13.33 -27.93 4.37
N ASN A 202 12.12 -28.26 4.82
CA ASN A 202 10.96 -28.37 3.94
C ASN A 202 10.45 -26.97 3.60
N ILE A 203 10.40 -26.65 2.30
CA ILE A 203 9.99 -25.33 1.82
C ILE A 203 8.55 -24.95 2.20
N ILE A 204 7.64 -25.93 2.28
CA ILE A 204 6.24 -25.71 2.70
C ILE A 204 6.21 -25.30 4.17
N ASP A 205 6.95 -26.02 5.02
CA ASP A 205 7.02 -25.69 6.45
C ASP A 205 7.70 -24.33 6.67
N ALA A 206 8.73 -24.00 5.89
CA ALA A 206 9.40 -22.71 5.97
C ALA A 206 8.49 -21.55 5.54
N TYR A 207 7.82 -21.67 4.39
CA TYR A 207 6.92 -20.65 3.89
C TYR A 207 5.71 -20.45 4.81
N THR A 208 5.11 -21.54 5.30
CA THR A 208 3.98 -21.45 6.24
C THR A 208 4.39 -20.97 7.62
N GLY A 209 5.63 -21.22 8.05
CA GLY A 209 6.21 -20.65 9.26
C GLY A 209 6.35 -19.12 9.20
N LEU A 210 6.71 -18.58 8.03
CA LEU A 210 6.71 -17.14 7.80
C LEU A 210 5.29 -16.54 7.89
N ILE A 211 4.30 -17.19 7.27
CA ILE A 211 2.90 -16.75 7.36
C ILE A 211 2.41 -16.83 8.81
N TRP A 212 2.72 -17.90 9.53
CA TRP A 212 2.37 -18.10 10.93
C TRP A 212 2.93 -16.98 11.84
N SER A 213 4.20 -16.62 11.64
CA SER A 213 4.83 -15.48 12.31
C SER A 213 4.12 -14.16 11.97
N ALA A 214 3.80 -13.92 10.69
CA ALA A 214 3.12 -12.70 10.25
C ALA A 214 1.69 -12.56 10.81
N LEU A 215 0.95 -13.66 10.98
CA LEU A 215 -0.35 -13.68 11.66
C LEU A 215 -0.25 -13.27 13.14
N GLY A 216 0.94 -13.44 13.74
CA GLY A 216 1.28 -13.03 15.12
C GLY A 216 2.06 -11.74 15.19
N SER A 217 2.08 -10.94 14.11
CA SER A 217 2.74 -9.65 14.12
C SER A 217 2.05 -8.69 15.10
N PRO A 218 2.79 -7.84 15.84
CA PRO A 218 2.19 -6.74 16.59
C PRO A 218 1.51 -5.71 15.68
N VAL A 219 1.88 -5.64 14.39
CA VAL A 219 1.32 -4.67 13.43
C VAL A 219 0.08 -5.26 12.77
N ALA A 220 -1.09 -4.67 13.01
CA ALA A 220 -2.38 -5.17 12.52
C ALA A 220 -2.43 -5.32 10.99
N LYS A 221 -1.82 -4.37 10.25
CA LYS A 221 -1.70 -4.43 8.79
C LYS A 221 -1.01 -5.71 8.32
N VAL A 222 0.07 -6.12 8.99
CA VAL A 222 0.83 -7.34 8.62
C VAL A 222 -0.01 -8.59 8.88
N ARG A 223 -0.75 -8.63 10.00
CA ARG A 223 -1.67 -9.74 10.29
C ARG A 223 -2.73 -9.87 9.21
N TRP A 224 -3.35 -8.77 8.79
CA TRP A 224 -4.34 -8.78 7.72
C TRP A 224 -3.76 -9.21 6.36
N GLN A 225 -2.54 -8.77 6.00
CA GLN A 225 -1.86 -9.29 4.80
C GLN A 225 -1.64 -10.80 4.86
N ALA A 226 -1.28 -11.33 6.03
CA ALA A 226 -1.12 -12.77 6.24
C ALA A 226 -2.47 -13.51 6.12
N VAL A 227 -3.56 -12.97 6.68
CA VAL A 227 -4.93 -13.50 6.53
C VAL A 227 -5.34 -13.61 5.06
N HIS A 228 -5.10 -12.57 4.27
CA HIS A 228 -5.35 -12.61 2.82
C HIS A 228 -4.47 -13.63 2.10
N SER A 229 -3.21 -13.79 2.54
CA SER A 229 -2.30 -14.80 1.99
C SER A 229 -2.82 -16.22 2.25
N VAL A 230 -3.31 -16.51 3.46
CA VAL A 230 -3.95 -17.80 3.80
C VAL A 230 -5.16 -18.07 2.92
N ARG A 231 -6.04 -17.07 2.74
CA ARG A 231 -7.20 -17.21 1.84
C ARG A 231 -6.77 -17.49 0.41
N LYS A 232 -5.74 -16.81 -0.11
CA LYS A 232 -5.22 -17.06 -1.46
C LYS A 232 -4.65 -18.46 -1.64
N LEU A 233 -3.94 -19.00 -0.64
CA LEU A 233 -3.51 -20.40 -0.65
C LEU A 233 -4.69 -21.35 -0.75
N CYS A 234 -5.79 -21.04 -0.05
CA CYS A 234 -7.00 -21.85 -0.12
C CYS A 234 -7.68 -21.76 -1.50
N GLU A 235 -7.81 -20.55 -2.05
CA GLU A 235 -8.37 -20.31 -3.40
C GLU A 235 -7.54 -20.98 -4.51
N MET A 236 -6.23 -21.13 -4.31
CA MET A 236 -5.32 -21.84 -5.23
C MET A 236 -5.24 -23.35 -4.97
N ASN A 237 -6.02 -23.88 -4.03
CA ASN A 237 -6.06 -25.31 -3.65
C ASN A 237 -4.70 -25.85 -3.15
N CYS A 238 -3.92 -25.03 -2.45
CA CYS A 238 -2.64 -25.37 -1.83
C CYS A 238 -2.83 -26.21 -0.54
N SER A 239 -3.38 -27.42 -0.67
CA SER A 239 -3.80 -28.27 0.46
C SER A 239 -2.66 -28.66 1.43
N LYS A 240 -1.42 -28.81 0.93
CA LYS A 240 -0.25 -29.15 1.76
C LYS A 240 0.14 -27.97 2.66
N GLU A 241 0.10 -26.77 2.11
CA GLU A 241 0.37 -25.51 2.81
C GLU A 241 -0.71 -25.25 3.87
N VAL A 242 -1.99 -25.46 3.53
CA VAL A 242 -3.11 -25.37 4.50
C VAL A 242 -2.93 -26.37 5.64
N SER A 243 -2.57 -27.62 5.32
CA SER A 243 -2.28 -28.64 6.33
C SER A 243 -1.10 -28.24 7.24
N ALA A 244 -0.05 -27.64 6.67
CA ALA A 244 1.10 -27.17 7.43
C ALA A 244 0.74 -25.99 8.34
N LEU A 245 -0.07 -25.02 7.87
CA LEU A 245 -0.60 -23.93 8.70
C LEU A 245 -1.45 -24.44 9.87
N VAL A 246 -2.29 -25.45 9.64
CA VAL A 246 -3.07 -26.07 10.72
C VAL A 246 -2.14 -26.70 11.77
N LYS A 247 -1.07 -27.36 11.34
CA LYS A 247 -0.04 -27.92 12.25
C LYS A 247 0.75 -26.84 13.00
N TRP A 248 0.96 -25.67 12.40
CA TRP A 248 1.63 -24.56 13.09
C TRP A 248 0.83 -24.08 14.31
N MET A 249 -0.49 -24.25 14.34
CA MET A 249 -1.29 -23.96 15.53
C MET A 249 -0.87 -24.82 16.73
N ASP A 250 -0.39 -26.04 16.53
CA ASP A 250 0.09 -26.89 17.63
C ASP A 250 1.39 -26.37 18.24
N LYS A 251 2.10 -25.48 17.54
CA LYS A 251 3.32 -24.84 18.02
C LYS A 251 2.98 -23.52 18.73
N GLU A 252 3.66 -23.29 19.85
CA GLU A 252 3.57 -22.03 20.60
C GLU A 252 4.67 -21.02 20.22
N THR A 253 5.42 -21.31 19.14
CA THR A 253 6.61 -20.56 18.73
C THR A 253 6.54 -20.16 17.25
N GLN A 254 7.36 -19.17 16.89
CA GLN A 254 7.59 -18.71 15.51
C GLN A 254 8.94 -19.21 14.92
N ASP A 255 9.67 -20.03 15.68
CA ASP A 255 10.98 -20.60 15.32
C ASP A 255 11.92 -19.54 14.69
N ALA A 256 12.51 -19.84 13.53
CA ALA A 256 13.45 -18.96 12.83
C ALA A 256 12.84 -17.69 12.20
N PHE A 257 11.52 -17.53 12.27
CA PHE A 257 10.78 -16.44 11.62
C PHE A 257 10.48 -15.26 12.54
N GLY A 258 11.14 -15.22 13.69
CA GLY A 258 10.98 -14.15 14.67
C GLY A 258 12.27 -13.83 15.38
N ASN A 259 12.20 -13.09 16.48
CA ASN A 259 13.36 -12.73 17.27
C ASN A 259 13.26 -13.30 18.69
N ILE A 260 14.32 -13.99 19.15
CA ILE A 260 14.34 -14.64 20.47
C ILE A 260 14.22 -13.66 21.65
N LYS A 261 14.56 -12.39 21.45
CA LYS A 261 14.43 -11.34 22.47
C LYS A 261 12.99 -10.88 22.65
N PHE A 262 12.10 -11.20 21.71
CA PHE A 262 10.74 -10.67 21.69
C PHE A 262 9.69 -11.77 21.89
N PRO A 263 8.68 -11.57 22.77
CA PRO A 263 7.61 -12.54 22.95
C PRO A 263 6.78 -12.67 21.67
N PHE A 264 6.47 -13.91 21.29
CA PHE A 264 5.62 -14.21 20.15
C PHE A 264 4.14 -14.04 20.52
N TYR A 265 3.37 -13.36 19.67
CA TYR A 265 1.94 -13.12 19.92
C TYR A 265 1.11 -14.30 19.37
N ASN A 266 1.32 -15.49 19.94
CA ASN A 266 0.69 -16.75 19.53
C ASN A 266 -0.84 -16.67 19.44
N LEU A 267 -1.50 -15.97 20.39
CA LEU A 267 -2.96 -15.84 20.37
C LEU A 267 -3.46 -14.97 19.21
N HIS A 268 -2.66 -14.01 18.73
CA HIS A 268 -2.96 -13.34 17.45
C HIS A 268 -2.83 -14.32 16.29
N SER A 269 -1.75 -15.09 16.20
CA SER A 269 -1.58 -16.06 15.11
C SER A 269 -2.77 -17.03 15.01
N ARG A 270 -3.21 -17.58 16.14
CA ARG A 270 -4.38 -18.46 16.20
C ARG A 270 -5.67 -17.76 15.80
N LEU A 271 -5.94 -16.59 16.38
CA LEU A 271 -7.16 -15.84 16.10
C LEU A 271 -7.25 -15.46 14.62
N TYR A 272 -6.19 -14.87 14.06
CA TYR A 272 -6.18 -14.41 12.67
C TYR A 272 -6.17 -15.58 11.68
N LEU A 273 -5.53 -16.71 11.99
CA LEU A 273 -5.64 -17.92 11.17
C LEU A 273 -7.08 -18.44 11.13
N LEU A 274 -7.78 -18.45 12.26
CA LEU A 274 -9.19 -18.87 12.33
C LEU A 274 -10.13 -17.87 11.66
N ILE A 275 -9.83 -16.57 11.68
CA ILE A 275 -10.54 -15.56 10.86
C ILE A 275 -10.38 -15.88 9.37
N ALA A 276 -9.16 -16.24 8.94
CA ALA A 276 -8.90 -16.67 7.57
C ALA A 276 -9.74 -17.90 7.19
N PHE A 277 -9.70 -18.95 8.01
CA PHE A 277 -10.43 -20.18 7.75
C PHE A 277 -11.94 -20.02 7.86
N SER A 278 -12.47 -19.20 8.79
CA SER A 278 -13.92 -18.93 8.88
C SER A 278 -14.42 -18.34 7.56
N ARG A 279 -13.69 -17.35 7.01
CA ARG A 279 -14.03 -16.78 5.70
C ARG A 279 -13.93 -17.81 4.57
N VAL A 280 -12.86 -18.59 4.52
CA VAL A 280 -12.64 -19.63 3.49
C VAL A 280 -13.74 -20.69 3.54
N SER A 281 -14.19 -21.09 4.74
CA SER A 281 -15.21 -22.13 4.91
C SER A 281 -16.57 -21.80 4.29
N ILE A 282 -16.85 -20.52 4.02
CA ILE A 282 -18.08 -20.08 3.34
C ILE A 282 -18.04 -20.43 1.85
N ASP A 283 -16.91 -20.18 1.19
CA ASP A 283 -16.79 -20.33 -0.27
C ASP A 283 -16.15 -21.67 -0.69
N LEU A 284 -15.22 -22.19 0.12
CA LEU A 284 -14.37 -23.36 -0.17
C LEU A 284 -14.25 -24.31 1.05
N PRO A 285 -15.35 -24.80 1.65
CA PRO A 285 -15.28 -25.69 2.83
C PRO A 285 -14.53 -27.00 2.59
N GLU A 286 -14.44 -27.50 1.35
CA GLU A 286 -13.79 -28.75 0.98
C GLU A 286 -12.30 -28.81 1.36
N ILE A 287 -11.58 -27.69 1.28
CA ILE A 287 -10.14 -27.66 1.60
C ILE A 287 -9.89 -27.75 3.11
N LEU A 288 -10.90 -27.39 3.91
CA LEU A 288 -10.84 -27.39 5.37
C LEU A 288 -11.44 -28.67 5.99
N LEU A 289 -12.24 -29.41 5.23
CA LEU A 289 -12.87 -30.67 5.67
C LEU A 289 -11.87 -31.67 6.30
N PRO A 290 -10.66 -31.91 5.75
CA PRO A 290 -9.69 -32.83 6.37
C PRO A 290 -9.25 -32.43 7.78
N HIS A 291 -9.42 -31.15 8.13
CA HIS A 291 -9.01 -30.56 9.41
C HIS A 291 -10.21 -30.27 10.33
N ALA A 292 -11.44 -30.65 9.96
CA ALA A 292 -12.65 -30.30 10.68
C ALA A 292 -12.64 -30.69 12.17
N ASN A 293 -12.04 -31.84 12.50
CA ASN A 293 -11.87 -32.28 13.90
C ASN A 293 -10.94 -31.38 14.73
N VAL A 294 -9.95 -30.74 14.10
CA VAL A 294 -9.06 -29.77 14.78
C VAL A 294 -9.86 -28.53 15.16
N PHE A 295 -10.63 -27.98 14.22
CA PHE A 295 -11.48 -26.82 14.47
C PHE A 295 -12.56 -27.11 15.53
N MET A 296 -13.18 -28.30 15.49
CA MET A 296 -14.14 -28.71 16.52
C MET A 296 -13.50 -28.73 17.92
N LYS A 297 -12.29 -29.26 18.06
CA LYS A 297 -11.57 -29.27 19.35
C LYS A 297 -11.29 -27.85 19.84
N ILE A 298 -10.85 -26.97 18.94
CA ILE A 298 -10.58 -25.56 19.26
C ILE A 298 -11.86 -24.86 19.74
N ALA A 299 -12.97 -25.05 19.03
CA ALA A 299 -14.25 -24.44 19.37
C ALA A 299 -14.76 -24.84 20.75
N LEU A 300 -14.62 -26.13 21.12
CA LEU A 300 -15.27 -26.68 22.32
C LEU A 300 -14.35 -26.81 23.54
N ASN A 301 -13.06 -27.09 23.38
CA ASN A 301 -12.24 -27.62 24.48
C ASN A 301 -10.81 -27.08 24.60
N ASP A 302 -10.26 -26.36 23.61
CA ASP A 302 -8.83 -26.01 23.61
C ASP A 302 -8.55 -24.69 24.37
N ILE A 303 -8.96 -23.56 23.79
CA ILE A 303 -8.68 -22.24 24.35
C ILE A 303 -10.01 -21.59 24.76
N PRO A 304 -10.24 -21.31 26.06
CA PRO A 304 -11.47 -20.68 26.54
C PRO A 304 -11.47 -19.18 26.21
N HIS A 305 -11.44 -18.84 24.92
CA HIS A 305 -11.32 -17.50 24.39
C HIS A 305 -12.43 -17.26 23.38
N VAL A 306 -13.36 -16.37 23.71
CA VAL A 306 -14.64 -16.23 22.97
C VAL A 306 -14.49 -16.01 21.46
N LEU A 307 -13.53 -15.20 21.00
CA LEU A 307 -13.33 -14.99 19.56
C LEU A 307 -12.71 -16.20 18.85
N ILE A 308 -11.72 -16.87 19.46
CA ILE A 308 -11.10 -18.09 18.92
C ILE A 308 -12.16 -19.19 18.80
N GLN A 309 -12.97 -19.37 19.84
CA GLN A 309 -14.05 -20.35 19.82
C GLN A 309 -15.13 -20.01 18.79
N LYS A 310 -15.47 -18.72 18.64
CA LYS A 310 -16.41 -18.22 17.63
C LYS A 310 -15.98 -18.59 16.21
N PHE A 311 -14.77 -18.17 15.81
CA PHE A 311 -14.32 -18.40 14.43
C PHE A 311 -14.10 -19.89 14.16
N ALA A 312 -13.64 -20.67 15.16
CA ALA A 312 -13.54 -22.11 15.02
C ALA A 312 -14.91 -22.80 14.89
N SER A 313 -15.92 -22.37 15.64
CA SER A 313 -17.28 -22.94 15.54
C SER A 313 -17.92 -22.60 14.20
N GLU A 314 -17.74 -21.38 13.69
CA GLU A 314 -18.20 -20.97 12.35
C GLU A 314 -17.62 -21.84 11.24
N VAL A 315 -16.30 -22.13 11.28
CA VAL A 315 -15.66 -23.05 10.31
C VAL A 315 -16.37 -24.41 10.31
N VAL A 316 -16.59 -24.98 11.49
CA VAL A 316 -17.20 -26.31 11.62
C VAL A 316 -18.66 -26.31 11.15
N LEU A 317 -19.44 -25.27 11.50
CA LEU A 317 -20.83 -25.14 11.09
C LEU A 317 -20.97 -24.93 9.57
N ASN A 318 -20.05 -24.19 8.95
CA ASN A 318 -20.03 -24.01 7.50
C ASN A 318 -19.65 -25.30 6.77
N ILE A 319 -18.68 -26.06 7.29
CA ILE A 319 -18.34 -27.40 6.78
C ILE A 319 -19.55 -28.33 6.87
N GLU A 320 -20.23 -28.40 8.02
CA GLU A 320 -21.42 -29.24 8.20
C GLU A 320 -22.57 -28.83 7.26
N SER A 321 -22.78 -27.53 7.06
CA SER A 321 -23.79 -26.99 6.14
C SER A 321 -23.58 -27.50 4.70
N LYS A 322 -22.31 -27.61 4.25
CA LYS A 322 -21.98 -28.11 2.91
C LYS A 322 -21.86 -29.64 2.84
N PHE A 323 -21.39 -30.26 3.92
CA PHE A 323 -21.17 -31.71 4.05
C PHE A 323 -21.96 -32.24 5.25
N PRO A 324 -23.28 -32.44 5.12
CA PRO A 324 -24.11 -32.90 6.23
C PRO A 324 -23.67 -34.27 6.76
N LYS A 325 -23.85 -34.48 8.07
CA LYS A 325 -23.44 -35.68 8.83
C LYS A 325 -21.92 -35.82 8.98
N THR A 326 -21.17 -34.73 8.88
CA THR A 326 -19.74 -34.72 9.24
C THR A 326 -19.59 -34.87 10.75
N PHE A 327 -20.49 -34.24 11.52
CA PHE A 327 -20.55 -34.33 12.97
C PHE A 327 -21.88 -34.89 13.48
N SER A 328 -21.90 -35.35 14.74
CA SER A 328 -23.14 -35.81 15.39
C SER A 328 -23.99 -34.63 15.87
N ASP A 329 -25.30 -34.83 15.97
CA ASP A 329 -26.25 -33.79 16.41
C ASP A 329 -25.90 -33.18 17.78
N ASN A 330 -25.37 -34.00 18.71
CA ASN A 330 -24.91 -33.53 20.01
C ASN A 330 -23.73 -32.54 19.88
N VAL A 331 -22.76 -32.85 19.01
CA VAL A 331 -21.63 -31.95 18.74
C VAL A 331 -22.14 -30.66 18.10
N LEU A 332 -23.06 -30.75 17.14
CA LEU A 332 -23.64 -29.58 16.47
C LEU A 332 -24.43 -28.68 17.42
N HIS A 333 -25.16 -29.26 18.38
CA HIS A 333 -25.84 -28.48 19.42
C HIS A 333 -24.83 -27.70 20.27
N LYS A 334 -23.77 -28.35 20.75
CA LYS A 334 -22.71 -27.68 21.52
C LYS A 334 -22.01 -26.57 20.73
N LEU A 335 -21.81 -26.76 19.43
CA LEU A 335 -21.20 -25.75 18.56
C LEU A 335 -22.10 -24.52 18.36
N LYS A 336 -23.42 -24.73 18.28
CA LYS A 336 -24.40 -23.63 18.22
C LYS A 336 -24.51 -22.88 19.55
N ASP A 337 -24.23 -23.56 20.66
CA ASP A 337 -24.20 -22.96 22.00
C ASP A 337 -22.88 -22.22 22.32
N VAL A 338 -21.88 -22.26 21.42
CA VAL A 338 -20.63 -21.50 21.61
C VAL A 338 -20.95 -20.01 21.71
N ASN A 339 -20.47 -19.39 22.78
CA ASN A 339 -20.74 -18.00 23.14
C ASN A 339 -22.22 -17.68 23.42
N VAL A 340 -23.04 -18.67 23.76
CA VAL A 340 -24.43 -18.47 24.22
C VAL A 340 -24.53 -18.81 25.71
N SER A 341 -25.03 -17.87 26.51
CA SER A 341 -25.27 -18.11 27.95
C SER A 341 -26.37 -19.15 28.14
N GLN A 342 -26.07 -20.17 28.94
CA GLN A 342 -27.04 -21.18 29.38
C GLN A 342 -27.71 -20.82 30.72
N LEU A 343 -27.30 -19.71 31.33
CA LEU A 343 -27.84 -19.21 32.59
C LEU A 343 -29.06 -18.30 32.36
N PRO A 344 -30.04 -18.30 33.28
CA PRO A 344 -31.23 -17.45 33.17
C PRO A 344 -30.86 -15.97 33.21
N ILE A 345 -31.50 -15.18 32.35
CA ILE A 345 -31.28 -13.72 32.26
C ILE A 345 -31.77 -13.03 33.53
N LYS A 346 -30.96 -12.09 34.06
CA LYS A 346 -31.30 -11.26 35.23
C LYS A 346 -31.85 -9.90 34.76
N ASN A 347 -32.99 -9.45 35.30
CA ASN A 347 -33.58 -8.15 34.92
C ASN A 347 -32.92 -6.97 35.66
N SER A 348 -32.72 -5.84 34.99
CA SER A 348 -32.07 -4.65 35.58
C SER A 348 -32.84 -3.99 36.74
N LYS A 349 -34.15 -4.21 36.84
CA LYS A 349 -34.98 -3.68 37.95
C LYS A 349 -34.52 -4.19 39.32
N ASP A 350 -33.86 -5.34 39.38
CA ASP A 350 -33.25 -5.89 40.60
C ASP A 350 -31.86 -5.30 40.90
N VAL A 351 -31.31 -4.47 39.99
CA VAL A 351 -29.94 -3.92 40.01
C VAL A 351 -29.93 -2.38 40.18
N ALA A 352 -31.11 -1.74 40.12
CA ALA A 352 -31.32 -0.28 40.01
C ALA A 352 -30.71 0.63 41.10
N ASN A 353 -29.99 0.10 42.09
CA ASN A 353 -29.37 0.87 43.17
C ASN A 353 -27.83 0.92 43.14
N ARG A 354 -27.16 0.41 42.11
CA ARG A 354 -25.69 0.54 41.99
C ARG A 354 -25.32 1.57 40.94
N GLN A 355 -25.12 2.82 41.36
CA GLN A 355 -24.27 3.74 40.60
C GLN A 355 -22.86 3.13 40.58
N TYR A 356 -22.54 2.38 39.53
CA TYR A 356 -21.18 1.94 39.27
C TYR A 356 -20.36 3.16 38.85
N ASN A 357 -19.83 3.88 39.82
CA ASN A 357 -18.76 4.83 39.59
C ASN A 357 -17.44 4.04 39.61
N PRO A 358 -16.69 3.95 38.48
CA PRO A 358 -15.45 3.18 38.39
C PRO A 358 -14.38 3.61 39.41
N PHE A 359 -14.58 4.75 40.07
CA PHE A 359 -13.65 5.38 41.00
C PHE A 359 -14.16 5.46 42.46
N ASP A 360 -15.38 4.99 42.79
CA ASP A 360 -15.93 5.10 44.15
C ASP A 360 -15.61 3.92 45.08
N SER A 361 -14.99 2.85 44.59
CA SER A 361 -14.45 1.81 45.48
C SER A 361 -13.13 2.32 46.06
N GLY A 362 -13.18 3.04 47.18
CA GLY A 362 -12.02 3.41 48.01
C GLY A 362 -11.25 2.22 48.60
N GLU A 363 -11.21 1.08 47.91
CA GLU A 363 -10.37 -0.06 48.26
C GLU A 363 -8.93 0.25 47.83
N SER A 364 -8.03 0.36 48.82
CA SER A 364 -6.61 0.44 48.54
C SER A 364 -6.16 -0.86 47.89
N PHE A 365 -5.62 -0.76 46.67
CA PHE A 365 -5.04 -1.91 46.00
C PHE A 365 -3.89 -2.46 46.85
N GLY A 366 -3.89 -3.78 47.04
CA GLY A 366 -2.63 -4.49 47.25
C GLY A 366 -1.68 -4.23 46.07
N LYS A 367 -0.39 -4.50 46.23
CA LYS A 367 0.61 -4.29 45.18
C LYS A 367 0.24 -5.14 43.93
N ARG A 368 -0.31 -4.49 42.89
CA ARG A 368 -0.63 -5.14 41.60
C ARG A 368 0.63 -5.77 41.00
N LYS A 369 0.50 -6.97 40.43
CA LYS A 369 1.60 -7.73 39.81
C LYS A 369 1.73 -7.44 38.31
N PHE A 370 0.68 -6.94 37.67
CA PHE A 370 0.65 -6.59 36.26
C PHE A 370 0.03 -5.20 36.03
N TYR A 371 0.62 -4.43 35.12
CA TYR A 371 0.17 -3.12 34.69
C TYR A 371 -0.82 -3.29 33.53
N ILE A 372 -2.07 -2.97 33.80
CA ILE A 372 -3.13 -2.85 32.79
C ILE A 372 -3.19 -1.39 32.36
N GLU A 373 -3.12 -1.13 31.06
CA GLU A 373 -3.15 0.23 30.51
C GLU A 373 -4.44 0.97 30.89
N MET A 374 -4.35 2.29 31.09
CA MET A 374 -5.43 3.08 31.74
C MET A 374 -6.78 3.02 31.04
N ASP A 375 -6.79 2.81 29.72
CA ASP A 375 -8.00 2.78 28.92
C ASP A 375 -8.81 1.50 29.08
N PHE A 376 -8.16 0.37 29.41
CA PHE A 376 -8.84 -0.93 29.54
C PHE A 376 -9.95 -0.92 30.59
N PRO A 377 -9.72 -0.52 31.86
CA PRO A 377 -10.78 -0.50 32.87
C PRO A 377 -12.02 0.30 32.44
N LYS A 378 -11.81 1.49 31.88
CA LYS A 378 -12.90 2.45 31.59
C LYS A 378 -13.65 2.12 30.31
N TYR A 379 -12.95 1.79 29.23
CA TYR A 379 -13.55 1.68 27.89
C TYR A 379 -13.73 0.24 27.44
N TRP A 380 -12.93 -0.71 27.95
CA TRP A 380 -13.00 -2.11 27.56
C TRP A 380 -13.76 -2.95 28.59
N PHE A 381 -13.33 -2.94 29.86
CA PHE A 381 -13.87 -3.81 30.92
C PHE A 381 -15.22 -3.34 31.48
N ASN A 382 -15.51 -2.04 31.43
CA ASN A 382 -16.78 -1.49 31.92
C ASN A 382 -17.99 -2.11 31.23
N SER A 383 -17.87 -2.43 29.93
CA SER A 383 -18.94 -3.11 29.19
C SER A 383 -19.24 -4.52 29.73
N LEU A 384 -18.21 -5.33 30.00
CA LEU A 384 -18.33 -6.64 30.64
C LEU A 384 -18.89 -6.54 32.07
N SER A 385 -18.48 -5.50 32.81
CA SER A 385 -18.97 -5.24 34.16
C SER A 385 -20.49 -5.10 34.20
N ARG A 386 -21.05 -4.34 33.25
CA ARG A 386 -22.50 -4.15 33.10
C ARG A 386 -23.21 -5.43 32.66
N ILE A 387 -22.68 -6.11 31.64
CA ILE A 387 -23.30 -7.33 31.08
C ILE A 387 -23.49 -8.42 32.13
N PHE A 388 -22.56 -8.56 33.08
CA PHE A 388 -22.58 -9.64 34.08
C PHE A 388 -22.88 -9.19 35.52
N ASP A 389 -23.11 -7.89 35.78
CA ASP A 389 -23.23 -7.29 37.15
C ASP A 389 -22.05 -7.69 38.06
N ILE A 390 -20.83 -7.56 37.53
CA ILE A 390 -19.58 -7.85 38.22
C ILE A 390 -18.76 -6.58 38.30
N SER A 391 -18.08 -6.35 39.42
CA SER A 391 -17.29 -5.13 39.57
C SER A 391 -16.11 -5.07 38.59
N ILE A 392 -15.80 -3.86 38.10
CA ILE A 392 -14.62 -3.63 37.25
C ILE A 392 -13.35 -4.13 37.95
N ASN A 393 -13.23 -3.91 39.27
CA ASN A 393 -12.11 -4.45 40.06
C ASN A 393 -12.03 -5.97 39.98
N LYS A 394 -13.16 -6.67 40.02
CA LYS A 394 -13.15 -8.12 39.90
C LYS A 394 -12.72 -8.59 38.51
N ILE A 395 -13.11 -7.87 37.46
CA ILE A 395 -12.65 -8.14 36.09
C ILE A 395 -11.14 -7.92 35.99
N ILE A 396 -10.62 -6.83 36.54
CA ILE A 396 -9.18 -6.53 36.61
C ILE A 396 -8.42 -7.68 37.31
N GLU A 397 -8.91 -8.14 38.47
CA GLU A 397 -8.31 -9.28 39.18
C GLU A 397 -8.28 -10.56 38.34
N LEU A 398 -9.39 -10.86 37.63
CA LEU A 398 -9.48 -12.04 36.79
C LEU A 398 -8.52 -11.94 35.59
N VAL A 399 -8.41 -10.78 34.96
CA VAL A 399 -7.45 -10.53 33.86
C VAL A 399 -6.01 -10.69 34.36
N GLU A 400 -5.68 -10.09 35.50
CA GLU A 400 -4.34 -10.21 36.10
C GLU A 400 -4.04 -11.67 36.48
N LYS A 401 -5.01 -12.42 37.00
CA LYS A 401 -4.87 -13.84 37.29
C LYS A 401 -4.59 -14.64 36.02
N VAL A 402 -5.34 -14.41 34.93
CA VAL A 402 -5.11 -15.09 33.64
C VAL A 402 -3.67 -14.86 33.17
N ILE A 403 -3.20 -13.62 33.17
CA ILE A 403 -1.86 -13.27 32.67
C ILE A 403 -0.76 -13.86 33.58
N THR A 404 -0.86 -13.65 34.89
CA THR A 404 0.24 -13.97 35.82
C THR A 404 0.24 -15.41 36.30
N SER A 405 -0.94 -16.02 36.48
CA SER A 405 -1.09 -17.36 37.06
C SER A 405 -1.31 -18.41 35.99
N ASP A 406 -2.25 -18.17 35.07
CA ASP A 406 -2.64 -19.18 34.08
C ASP A 406 -1.62 -19.23 32.94
N TRP A 407 -1.23 -18.08 32.39
CA TRP A 407 -0.20 -17.96 31.35
C TRP A 407 1.23 -17.86 31.90
N LYS A 408 1.39 -17.70 33.22
CA LYS A 408 2.69 -17.64 33.91
C LYS A 408 3.63 -16.54 33.39
N ILE A 409 3.06 -15.43 32.91
CA ILE A 409 3.83 -14.28 32.44
C ILE A 409 4.45 -13.58 33.66
N LYS A 410 5.78 -13.45 33.65
CA LYS A 410 6.57 -12.78 34.71
C LYS A 410 6.80 -11.30 34.45
N ASP A 411 6.52 -10.84 33.23
CA ASP A 411 6.57 -9.43 32.88
C ASP A 411 5.50 -8.66 33.64
N ASP A 412 5.79 -7.42 34.03
CA ASP A 412 4.84 -6.60 34.79
C ASP A 412 3.90 -5.78 33.90
N GLY A 413 3.94 -5.95 32.58
CA GLY A 413 3.13 -5.21 31.62
C GLY A 413 3.52 -3.75 31.47
N SER A 414 4.59 -3.29 32.12
CA SER A 414 5.00 -1.89 32.03
C SER A 414 5.67 -1.60 30.69
N TYR A 415 5.38 -0.43 30.12
CA TYR A 415 6.01 0.02 28.86
C TYR A 415 7.55 -0.04 28.90
N LYS A 416 8.16 0.18 30.07
CA LYS A 416 9.63 0.12 30.23
C LYS A 416 10.20 -1.28 30.10
N ARG A 417 9.41 -2.31 30.44
CA ARG A 417 9.83 -3.72 30.38
C ARG A 417 9.42 -4.41 29.09
N ASP A 418 8.57 -3.80 28.27
CA ASP A 418 8.30 -4.30 26.91
C ASP A 418 9.64 -4.47 26.16
N PRO A 419 10.00 -5.70 25.73
CA PRO A 419 11.24 -5.93 25.00
C PRO A 419 11.35 -5.12 23.71
N ARG A 420 10.20 -4.76 23.11
CA ARG A 420 10.11 -3.95 21.90
C ARG A 420 10.02 -2.45 22.18
N HIS A 421 10.05 -1.99 23.44
CA HIS A 421 9.84 -0.58 23.77
C HIS A 421 10.77 0.39 23.02
N HIS A 422 12.01 -0.04 22.73
CA HIS A 422 12.98 0.78 22.01
C HIS A 422 12.60 0.98 20.53
N LEU A 423 11.89 0.03 19.92
CA LEU A 423 11.32 0.17 18.57
C LEU A 423 10.19 1.21 18.57
N TRP A 424 9.42 1.27 19.66
CA TRP A 424 8.29 2.19 19.82
C TRP A 424 8.70 3.64 20.11
N ARG A 425 9.98 3.93 20.34
CA ARG A 425 10.48 5.27 20.67
C ARG A 425 10.72 6.17 19.45
N TYR A 426 10.72 5.61 18.25
CA TYR A 426 10.73 6.44 17.04
C TYR A 426 9.37 7.10 16.87
N GLU A 427 9.32 8.41 16.61
CA GLU A 427 8.07 9.20 16.61
C GLU A 427 6.93 8.51 15.83
N ARG A 428 7.24 7.98 14.63
CA ARG A 428 6.27 7.29 13.77
C ARG A 428 5.68 6.03 14.42
N ASP A 429 6.49 5.25 15.12
CA ASP A 429 6.07 4.00 15.73
C ASP A 429 5.37 4.22 17.08
N GLU A 430 5.73 5.30 17.79
CA GLU A 430 5.01 5.74 18.98
C GLU A 430 3.54 6.04 18.64
N PHE A 431 3.27 6.78 17.56
CA PHE A 431 1.91 7.06 17.11
C PHE A 431 1.11 5.79 16.78
N ASN A 432 1.74 4.74 16.28
CA ASN A 432 1.06 3.50 15.92
C ASN A 432 0.63 2.67 17.14
N THR A 433 1.36 2.80 18.26
CA THR A 433 1.03 2.11 19.52
C THR A 433 0.03 2.86 20.39
N ARG A 434 -0.24 4.14 20.09
CA ARG A 434 -1.23 4.95 20.81
C ARG A 434 -2.64 4.52 20.45
N HIS A 435 -3.49 4.47 21.46
CA HIS A 435 -4.93 4.30 21.35
C HIS A 435 -5.62 5.12 22.44
N SER A 436 -6.89 5.42 22.24
CA SER A 436 -7.69 6.14 23.24
C SER A 436 -9.18 5.81 23.16
N HIS A 437 -9.91 5.99 24.25
CA HIS A 437 -11.36 5.90 24.31
C HIS A 437 -11.93 4.56 23.79
N GLY A 438 -11.18 3.47 23.96
CA GLY A 438 -11.59 2.15 23.50
C GLY A 438 -11.36 1.88 22.01
N SER A 439 -10.57 2.70 21.32
CA SER A 439 -10.03 2.38 20.00
C SER A 439 -8.94 1.31 20.09
N TYR A 440 -8.77 0.55 19.02
CA TYR A 440 -7.63 -0.34 18.88
C TYR A 440 -6.41 0.46 18.41
N PRO A 441 -5.18 0.11 18.83
CA PRO A 441 -3.97 0.64 18.22
C PRO A 441 -3.70 -0.05 16.87
N SER A 442 -2.95 0.60 15.98
CA SER A 442 -2.52 -0.04 14.72
C SER A 442 -1.34 -0.99 14.92
N THR A 443 -0.60 -0.83 16.02
CA THR A 443 0.46 -1.71 16.49
C THR A 443 0.26 -2.03 17.98
N ASP A 444 0.08 -3.30 18.30
CA ASP A 444 -0.18 -3.76 19.66
C ASP A 444 1.11 -3.81 20.48
N SER A 445 1.13 -3.11 21.63
CA SER A 445 2.17 -3.27 22.65
C SER A 445 2.06 -4.65 23.29
N TYR A 446 3.10 -5.10 24.03
CA TYR A 446 2.98 -6.38 24.73
C TYR A 446 1.91 -6.35 25.83
N SER A 447 1.76 -5.21 26.52
CA SER A 447 0.72 -5.04 27.53
C SER A 447 -0.69 -5.05 26.93
N PHE A 448 -0.87 -4.37 25.79
CA PHE A 448 -2.12 -4.37 25.05
C PHE A 448 -2.48 -5.78 24.59
N TYR A 449 -1.56 -6.50 23.94
CA TYR A 449 -1.74 -7.89 23.51
C TYR A 449 -2.21 -8.80 24.66
N LEU A 450 -1.53 -8.75 25.82
CA LEU A 450 -1.87 -9.57 26.97
C LEU A 450 -3.24 -9.20 27.55
N SER A 451 -3.51 -7.92 27.75
CA SER A 451 -4.77 -7.42 28.31
C SER A 451 -5.95 -7.72 27.38
N TYR A 452 -5.77 -7.53 26.08
CA TYR A 452 -6.74 -7.80 25.03
C TYR A 452 -7.16 -9.27 25.02
N HIS A 453 -6.20 -10.19 24.97
CA HIS A 453 -6.52 -11.62 24.93
C HIS A 453 -7.03 -12.15 26.28
N ALA A 454 -6.51 -11.64 27.40
CA ALA A 454 -6.97 -12.05 28.72
C ALA A 454 -8.43 -11.61 28.96
N MET A 455 -8.82 -10.45 28.44
CA MET A 455 -10.22 -9.99 28.46
C MET A 455 -11.17 -11.00 27.81
N PHE A 456 -10.83 -11.56 26.65
CA PHE A 456 -11.68 -12.56 25.99
C PHE A 456 -11.71 -13.91 26.72
N VAL A 457 -10.63 -14.26 27.43
CA VAL A 457 -10.63 -15.43 28.31
C VAL A 457 -11.53 -15.21 29.51
N VAL A 458 -11.43 -14.04 30.14
CA VAL A 458 -12.32 -13.64 31.24
C VAL A 458 -13.77 -13.58 30.76
N ALA A 459 -14.05 -13.02 29.58
CA ALA A 459 -15.40 -12.97 29.03
C ALA A 459 -16.01 -14.38 28.88
N ASN A 460 -15.23 -15.37 28.44
CA ASN A 460 -15.68 -16.77 28.38
C ASN A 460 -15.98 -17.33 29.78
N LEU A 461 -15.08 -17.09 30.74
CA LEU A 461 -15.27 -17.49 32.13
C LEU A 461 -16.55 -16.87 32.72
N LEU A 462 -16.80 -15.58 32.46
CA LEU A 462 -17.98 -14.88 32.95
C LEU A 462 -19.26 -15.47 32.33
N LEU A 463 -19.25 -15.70 31.01
CA LEU A 463 -20.40 -16.28 30.30
C LEU A 463 -20.83 -17.64 30.86
N ILE A 464 -19.87 -18.47 31.27
CA ILE A 464 -20.15 -19.81 31.82
C ILE A 464 -20.70 -19.73 33.26
N ASN A 465 -20.26 -18.74 34.05
CA ASN A 465 -20.46 -18.75 35.51
C ASN A 465 -21.45 -17.68 36.02
N PHE A 466 -21.80 -16.68 35.22
CA PHE A 466 -22.63 -15.55 35.64
C PHE A 466 -23.77 -15.28 34.67
N PRO A 467 -25.00 -14.98 35.18
CA PRO A 467 -26.13 -14.64 34.32
C PRO A 467 -25.89 -13.30 33.61
N ILE A 468 -26.39 -13.21 32.36
CA ILE A 468 -26.42 -11.95 31.62
C ILE A 468 -27.52 -11.05 32.20
N VAL A 469 -27.20 -9.77 32.39
CA VAL A 469 -28.14 -8.74 32.80
C VAL A 469 -28.82 -8.15 31.58
N LYS A 470 -30.15 -8.08 31.60
CA LYS A 470 -30.94 -7.35 30.62
C LYS A 470 -31.21 -5.94 31.14
N GLU A 471 -30.49 -4.97 30.59
CA GLU A 471 -30.79 -3.55 30.76
C GLU A 471 -31.89 -3.13 29.77
N ASP A 472 -32.92 -2.44 30.26
CA ASP A 472 -33.98 -1.80 29.45
C ASP A 472 -33.49 -0.50 28.77
N ASP A 473 -32.19 -0.18 28.85
CA ASP A 473 -31.64 1.11 28.47
C ASP A 473 -31.26 1.18 26.98
N ILE A 474 -31.43 2.36 26.39
CA ILE A 474 -31.32 2.65 24.95
C ILE A 474 -29.85 2.58 24.45
N TYR A 475 -28.88 2.44 25.38
CA TYR A 475 -27.43 2.54 25.12
C TYR A 475 -26.70 1.22 24.82
N GLY A 476 -27.41 0.10 24.64
CA GLY A 476 -26.92 -1.01 23.81
C GLY A 476 -25.82 -1.95 24.39
N TYR A 477 -25.68 -2.11 25.70
CA TYR A 477 -24.70 -3.04 26.29
C TYR A 477 -25.20 -4.49 26.37
N SER A 478 -25.64 -5.08 25.25
CA SER A 478 -25.95 -6.51 25.22
C SER A 478 -24.69 -7.35 24.99
N TRP A 479 -24.73 -8.62 25.41
CA TRP A 479 -23.67 -9.59 25.12
C TRP A 479 -23.39 -9.73 23.62
N ASP A 480 -24.45 -9.74 22.80
CA ASP A 480 -24.33 -9.85 21.35
C ASP A 480 -23.65 -8.61 20.74
N GLU A 481 -24.01 -7.40 21.20
CA GLU A 481 -23.36 -6.17 20.76
C GLU A 481 -21.89 -6.10 21.22
N TRP A 482 -21.57 -6.64 22.40
CA TRP A 482 -20.20 -6.72 22.88
C TRP A 482 -19.34 -7.64 22.00
N ILE A 483 -19.82 -8.86 21.69
CA ILE A 483 -19.11 -9.75 20.76
C ILE A 483 -18.97 -9.08 19.40
N LYS A 484 -20.05 -8.48 18.88
CA LYS A 484 -20.06 -7.79 17.59
C LYS A 484 -18.98 -6.70 17.55
N ARG A 485 -18.88 -5.84 18.57
CA ARG A 485 -17.86 -4.77 18.66
C ARG A 485 -16.42 -5.30 18.56
N HIS A 486 -16.15 -6.49 19.08
CA HIS A 486 -14.82 -7.09 19.06
C HIS A 486 -14.59 -8.09 17.91
N SER A 487 -15.58 -8.30 17.05
CA SER A 487 -15.50 -9.19 15.89
C SER A 487 -15.29 -8.38 14.60
N LEU A 488 -15.52 -9.02 13.45
CA LEU A 488 -15.47 -8.38 12.13
C LEU A 488 -16.57 -7.32 11.99
N THR A 489 -16.34 -6.34 11.12
CA THR A 489 -17.32 -5.28 10.81
C THR A 489 -18.61 -5.88 10.25
N ARG A 490 -18.49 -6.90 9.40
CA ARG A 490 -19.63 -7.63 8.84
C ARG A 490 -20.06 -8.80 9.74
N ASN A 491 -21.36 -9.06 9.77
CA ASN A 491 -21.97 -10.14 10.54
C ASN A 491 -22.30 -11.40 9.72
N ASP A 492 -22.01 -11.39 8.43
CA ASP A 492 -22.27 -12.50 7.49
C ASP A 492 -21.04 -13.40 7.25
N GLY A 493 -19.98 -13.21 8.04
CA GLY A 493 -18.72 -13.95 7.94
C GLY A 493 -17.82 -13.54 6.78
N ARG A 494 -18.23 -12.55 5.96
CA ARG A 494 -17.39 -11.94 4.92
C ARG A 494 -16.53 -10.82 5.49
N TRP A 495 -15.49 -10.41 4.76
CA TRP A 495 -14.62 -9.31 5.19
C TRP A 495 -15.10 -7.97 4.63
N LEU A 496 -14.79 -6.87 5.32
CA LEU A 496 -15.02 -5.54 4.77
C LEU A 496 -14.31 -5.37 3.41
N ALA A 497 -13.11 -5.94 3.24
CA ALA A 497 -12.38 -5.95 1.98
C ALA A 497 -13.13 -6.64 0.83
N ASP A 498 -14.02 -7.61 1.13
CA ASP A 498 -14.87 -8.24 0.12
C ASP A 498 -15.88 -7.27 -0.49
N ARG A 499 -16.21 -6.16 0.19
CA ARG A 499 -17.13 -5.15 -0.35
C ARG A 499 -16.44 -4.08 -1.19
N ARG A 500 -15.12 -3.93 -1.11
CA ARG A 500 -14.40 -2.91 -1.88
C ARG A 500 -14.54 -3.17 -3.38
N ASP A 501 -15.12 -2.23 -4.10
CA ASP A 501 -15.14 -2.17 -5.57
C ASP A 501 -13.82 -1.62 -6.13
N PRO A 502 -13.48 -1.98 -7.38
CA PRO A 502 -12.52 -1.20 -8.16
C PRO A 502 -12.98 0.26 -8.27
N ALA A 503 -12.04 1.20 -8.23
CA ALA A 503 -12.36 2.59 -8.53
C ALA A 503 -12.89 2.70 -9.98
N PRO A 504 -13.88 3.58 -10.25
CA PRO A 504 -14.41 3.79 -11.59
C PRO A 504 -13.30 4.00 -12.62
N LEU A 505 -13.42 3.34 -13.78
CA LEU A 505 -12.41 3.40 -14.86
C LEU A 505 -12.23 4.81 -15.40
N TYR A 506 -13.32 5.58 -15.45
CA TYR A 506 -13.24 7.00 -15.77
C TYR A 506 -12.44 7.71 -14.67
N LYS A 507 -11.28 8.23 -15.05
CA LYS A 507 -10.42 9.03 -14.20
C LYS A 507 -10.38 10.43 -14.80
N LYS A 508 -10.77 11.43 -14.01
CA LYS A 508 -10.63 12.81 -14.43
C LYS A 508 -9.15 13.18 -14.42
N GLU A 509 -8.59 13.42 -15.61
CA GLU A 509 -7.21 13.87 -15.75
C GLU A 509 -7.21 15.33 -16.17
N LEU A 510 -6.53 16.15 -15.37
CA LEU A 510 -6.28 17.55 -15.67
C LEU A 510 -4.90 17.70 -16.30
N ASP A 511 -4.85 18.41 -17.43
CA ASP A 511 -3.60 18.77 -18.12
C ASP A 511 -2.60 19.36 -17.11
N LYS A 512 -1.32 19.03 -17.27
CA LYS A 512 -0.23 19.58 -16.48
C LYS A 512 -0.15 21.11 -16.57
N ASN A 513 -0.51 21.66 -17.72
CA ASN A 513 -0.42 23.08 -18.02
C ASN A 513 -1.74 23.84 -17.76
N VAL A 514 -2.75 23.19 -17.20
CA VAL A 514 -4.02 23.87 -16.89
C VAL A 514 -3.80 24.97 -15.85
N ASP A 515 -4.42 26.12 -16.06
CA ASP A 515 -4.52 27.16 -15.05
C ASP A 515 -5.46 26.67 -13.93
N LEU A 516 -4.87 26.22 -12.83
CA LEU A 516 -5.61 25.69 -11.67
C LEU A 516 -6.51 26.76 -11.06
N ASP A 517 -6.07 28.02 -10.95
CA ASP A 517 -6.88 29.07 -10.35
C ASP A 517 -8.14 29.37 -11.16
N LYS A 518 -8.02 29.30 -12.49
CA LYS A 518 -9.18 29.38 -13.40
C LYS A 518 -10.07 28.13 -13.29
N TRP A 519 -9.48 26.93 -13.25
CA TRP A 519 -10.24 25.68 -13.14
C TRP A 519 -11.04 25.57 -11.84
N LEU A 520 -10.48 26.00 -10.71
CA LEU A 520 -11.14 26.04 -9.40
C LEU A 520 -12.42 26.89 -9.45
N LYS A 521 -12.41 28.01 -10.20
CA LYS A 521 -13.56 28.92 -10.31
C LYS A 521 -14.56 28.49 -11.38
N ASN A 522 -14.10 27.77 -12.40
CA ASN A 522 -14.90 27.41 -13.58
C ASN A 522 -15.65 26.08 -13.44
N ILE A 523 -16.56 26.01 -12.46
CA ILE A 523 -17.60 24.97 -12.41
C ILE A 523 -18.83 25.53 -13.16
N ASN A 524 -19.21 24.87 -14.25
CA ASN A 524 -20.31 25.24 -15.14
C ASN A 524 -21.40 24.15 -15.21
N GLU A 525 -22.47 24.44 -15.93
CA GLU A 525 -23.65 23.56 -16.06
C GLU A 525 -23.33 22.16 -16.60
N ASN A 526 -22.38 22.04 -17.55
CA ASN A 526 -22.00 20.77 -18.13
C ASN A 526 -21.23 19.89 -17.12
N ASP A 527 -20.47 20.48 -16.19
CA ASP A 527 -19.83 19.73 -15.10
C ASP A 527 -20.88 18.97 -14.25
N PHE A 528 -22.00 19.62 -13.94
CA PHE A 528 -23.09 18.99 -13.20
C PHE A 528 -23.78 17.87 -14.01
N LEU A 529 -24.06 18.10 -15.30
CA LEU A 529 -24.70 17.10 -16.16
C LEU A 529 -23.84 15.84 -16.36
N GLN A 530 -22.53 16.01 -16.58
CA GLN A 530 -21.57 14.90 -16.69
C GLN A 530 -21.38 14.16 -15.36
N THR A 531 -21.58 14.85 -14.24
CA THR A 531 -21.53 14.25 -12.90
C THR A 531 -22.72 13.31 -12.67
N ILE A 532 -23.92 13.67 -13.12
CA ILE A 532 -25.13 12.85 -12.87
C ILE A 532 -25.45 11.85 -13.99
N THR A 533 -24.99 12.05 -15.22
CA THR A 533 -25.31 11.17 -16.36
C THR A 533 -24.08 10.44 -16.90
N PHE A 534 -24.26 9.18 -17.28
CA PHE A 534 -23.27 8.41 -18.04
C PHE A 534 -23.96 7.35 -18.91
N LYS A 535 -23.21 6.73 -19.82
CA LYS A 535 -23.69 5.63 -20.65
C LYS A 535 -23.02 4.33 -20.25
N GLU A 536 -23.82 3.28 -20.13
CA GLU A 536 -23.38 1.91 -19.88
C GLU A 536 -24.27 0.97 -20.71
N ASN A 537 -23.64 0.04 -21.45
CA ASN A 537 -24.34 -0.89 -22.35
C ASN A 537 -25.29 -0.22 -23.37
N ASN A 538 -24.90 0.94 -23.92
CA ASN A 538 -25.71 1.79 -24.80
C ASN A 538 -26.99 2.37 -24.18
N GLU A 539 -27.22 2.17 -22.88
CA GLU A 539 -28.28 2.82 -22.12
C GLU A 539 -27.76 4.03 -21.35
N THR A 540 -28.64 4.99 -21.11
CA THR A 540 -28.32 6.15 -20.27
C THR A 540 -28.65 5.85 -18.81
N TRP A 541 -27.70 6.17 -17.93
CA TRP A 541 -27.75 5.93 -16.49
C TRP A 541 -27.63 7.23 -15.71
N PHE A 542 -28.19 7.22 -14.51
CA PHE A 542 -28.20 8.34 -13.57
C PHE A 542 -27.49 7.98 -12.27
N ARG A 543 -26.57 8.83 -11.81
CA ARG A 543 -26.10 8.83 -10.42
C ARG A 543 -27.12 9.56 -9.57
N VAL A 544 -27.82 8.82 -8.71
CA VAL A 544 -28.92 9.33 -7.87
C VAL A 544 -28.50 9.56 -6.43
N TYR A 545 -27.37 9.01 -6.03
CA TYR A 545 -26.70 9.36 -4.79
C TYR A 545 -25.20 9.10 -4.95
N GLY A 546 -24.38 9.90 -4.28
CA GLY A 546 -22.97 9.58 -4.18
C GLY A 546 -22.19 10.61 -3.38
N GLU A 547 -21.13 10.13 -2.77
CA GLU A 547 -20.12 10.97 -2.12
C GLU A 547 -18.78 10.40 -2.50
N TRP A 548 -17.99 11.15 -3.27
CA TRP A 548 -16.67 10.71 -3.66
C TRP A 548 -15.72 11.86 -3.90
N VAL A 549 -14.44 11.53 -3.83
CA VAL A 549 -13.32 12.43 -4.10
C VAL A 549 -12.54 11.89 -5.30
N GLU A 550 -12.23 12.78 -6.23
CA GLU A 550 -11.32 12.55 -7.35
C GLU A 550 -10.13 13.50 -7.23
N GLY A 551 -8.92 13.06 -7.55
CA GLY A 551 -7.77 13.95 -7.49
C GLY A 551 -6.46 13.32 -7.94
N ASP A 552 -5.41 14.14 -7.95
CA ASP A 552 -4.04 13.69 -8.13
C ASP A 552 -3.21 13.85 -6.84
N GLU A 553 -1.97 13.36 -6.84
CA GLU A 553 -1.15 13.31 -5.63
C GLU A 553 -0.77 14.70 -5.09
N TYR A 554 -0.69 15.72 -5.96
CA TYR A 554 0.07 16.94 -5.66
C TYR A 554 -0.66 18.25 -5.93
N ARG A 555 -1.65 18.30 -6.81
CA ARG A 555 -2.14 19.56 -7.38
C ARG A 555 -3.58 19.85 -7.01
N TRP A 556 -4.46 18.86 -7.05
CA TRP A 556 -5.91 19.10 -6.90
C TRP A 556 -6.67 17.90 -6.37
N ASP A 557 -7.85 18.20 -5.81
CA ASP A 557 -8.96 17.27 -5.61
C ASP A 557 -10.30 17.95 -5.94
N GLU A 558 -11.30 17.12 -6.23
CA GLU A 558 -12.67 17.49 -6.49
C GLU A 558 -13.58 16.61 -5.64
N ASP A 559 -14.26 17.23 -4.67
CA ASP A 559 -15.27 16.59 -3.82
C ASP A 559 -16.63 16.70 -4.52
N ILE A 560 -17.31 15.56 -4.67
CA ILE A 560 -18.63 15.49 -5.28
C ILE A 560 -19.61 14.87 -4.28
N ASN A 561 -20.75 15.53 -4.12
CA ASN A 561 -21.87 15.06 -3.33
C ASN A 561 -23.16 15.15 -4.14
N ILE A 562 -23.89 14.04 -4.22
CA ILE A 562 -25.19 13.93 -4.87
C ILE A 562 -26.17 13.37 -3.85
N SER A 563 -27.28 14.06 -3.66
CA SER A 563 -28.44 13.56 -2.94
C SER A 563 -29.67 13.59 -3.84
N SER A 564 -30.57 12.63 -3.66
CA SER A 564 -31.89 12.64 -4.30
C SER A 564 -33.03 12.25 -3.36
N ALA A 565 -34.24 12.69 -3.68
CA ALA A 565 -35.45 12.31 -2.97
C ALA A 565 -36.65 12.32 -3.94
N LEU A 566 -37.71 11.58 -3.57
CA LEU A 566 -38.98 11.58 -4.27
C LEU A 566 -39.86 12.70 -3.72
N ILE A 567 -40.49 13.48 -4.60
CA ILE A 567 -41.37 14.58 -4.22
C ILE A 567 -42.65 14.57 -5.07
N SER A 568 -43.75 15.07 -4.51
CA SER A 568 -45.00 15.21 -5.24
C SER A 568 -44.81 16.05 -6.52
N HIS A 569 -45.36 15.55 -7.64
CA HIS A 569 -45.29 16.23 -8.92
C HIS A 569 -45.84 17.67 -8.85
N GLU A 570 -46.94 17.87 -8.12
CA GLU A 570 -47.63 19.16 -7.97
C GLU A 570 -46.72 20.26 -7.39
N TYR A 571 -45.91 19.92 -6.38
CA TYR A 571 -45.06 20.89 -5.67
C TYR A 571 -43.61 20.92 -6.15
N SER A 572 -43.25 20.06 -7.11
CA SER A 572 -41.86 19.87 -7.56
C SER A 572 -41.19 21.14 -8.09
N GLN A 573 -41.91 21.96 -8.86
CA GLN A 573 -41.39 23.23 -9.37
C GLN A 573 -41.25 24.28 -8.27
N SER A 574 -42.20 24.35 -7.35
CA SER A 574 -42.17 25.29 -6.22
C SER A 574 -41.01 24.97 -5.27
N LEU A 575 -40.78 23.69 -4.97
CA LEU A 575 -39.63 23.26 -4.16
C LEU A 575 -38.30 23.57 -4.85
N LEU A 576 -38.20 23.28 -6.16
CA LEU A 576 -37.02 23.63 -6.95
C LEU A 576 -36.70 25.13 -6.87
N ASN A 577 -37.71 26.00 -7.01
CA ASN A 577 -37.52 27.44 -6.93
C ASN A 577 -37.13 27.89 -5.51
N ALA A 578 -37.73 27.29 -4.48
CA ALA A 578 -37.43 27.60 -3.08
C ALA A 578 -35.99 27.23 -2.71
N LEU A 579 -35.54 26.02 -3.06
CA LEU A 579 -34.18 25.58 -2.75
C LEU A 579 -33.11 26.36 -3.54
N ASN A 580 -33.40 26.78 -4.77
CA ASN A 580 -32.48 27.62 -5.55
C ASN A 580 -32.40 29.08 -5.06
N ALA A 581 -33.32 29.53 -4.19
CA ALA A 581 -33.25 30.88 -3.61
C ALA A 581 -32.13 31.03 -2.57
N TYR A 582 -31.63 29.92 -2.02
CA TYR A 582 -30.54 29.93 -1.05
C TYR A 582 -29.20 30.18 -1.75
N THR A 583 -28.49 31.22 -1.32
CA THR A 583 -27.16 31.57 -1.85
C THR A 583 -26.06 30.73 -1.21
N ASN A 584 -26.24 30.31 0.04
CA ASN A 584 -25.29 29.47 0.76
C ASN A 584 -25.56 27.98 0.50
N PRO A 585 -24.62 27.22 -0.08
CA PRO A 585 -24.77 25.79 -0.36
C PRO A 585 -25.00 24.91 0.87
N TYR A 586 -24.68 25.39 2.08
CA TYR A 586 -24.91 24.65 3.32
C TYR A 586 -26.35 24.74 3.83
N ASP A 587 -27.08 25.77 3.40
CA ASP A 587 -28.47 25.97 3.79
C ASP A 587 -29.42 25.09 2.96
N VAL A 588 -28.92 24.51 1.87
CA VAL A 588 -29.64 23.56 1.02
C VAL A 588 -29.29 22.14 1.44
N TYR A 589 -30.28 21.44 1.99
CA TYR A 589 -30.19 20.04 2.41
C TYR A 589 -31.31 19.22 1.77
N LEU A 590 -30.98 17.99 1.40
CA LEU A 590 -31.91 17.01 0.86
C LEU A 590 -31.60 15.65 1.45
N SER A 591 -32.53 15.12 2.25
CA SER A 591 -32.41 13.80 2.83
C SER A 591 -32.75 12.73 1.80
N SER A 592 -31.79 11.84 1.55
CA SER A 592 -32.01 10.68 0.67
C SER A 592 -32.54 9.45 1.40
N SER A 593 -32.48 9.43 2.74
CA SER A 593 -32.92 8.31 3.57
C SER A 593 -34.21 8.57 4.33
N ASN A 594 -34.38 9.77 4.88
CA ASN A 594 -35.51 10.08 5.76
C ASN A 594 -36.62 10.77 4.99
N GLU A 595 -37.82 10.68 5.53
CA GLU A 595 -38.93 11.52 5.13
C GLU A 595 -38.85 12.84 5.89
N ASP A 596 -38.85 13.95 5.15
CA ASP A 596 -38.86 15.29 5.71
C ASP A 596 -40.11 16.03 5.22
N GLU A 597 -40.97 16.43 6.16
CA GLU A 597 -42.18 17.20 5.88
C GLU A 597 -41.98 18.68 6.20
N PHE A 598 -42.11 19.53 5.17
CA PHE A 598 -42.11 20.98 5.27
C PHE A 598 -43.32 21.53 4.52
N SER A 599 -44.50 21.51 5.15
CA SER A 599 -45.77 21.90 4.52
C SER A 599 -45.62 23.16 3.63
N PRO A 600 -45.99 23.11 2.33
CA PRO A 600 -46.71 22.03 1.63
C PRO A 600 -45.85 20.90 1.04
N PHE A 601 -44.54 20.89 1.26
CA PHE A 601 -43.59 19.93 0.69
C PHE A 601 -43.46 18.66 1.53
N VAL A 602 -43.51 17.50 0.88
CA VAL A 602 -43.15 16.20 1.45
C VAL A 602 -41.98 15.65 0.64
N ILE A 603 -40.86 15.40 1.30
CA ILE A 603 -39.62 14.91 0.71
C ILE A 603 -39.40 13.48 1.19
N ASN A 604 -39.55 12.52 0.28
CA ASN A 604 -39.45 11.10 0.60
C ASN A 604 -38.07 10.55 0.21
N GLY A 605 -37.20 10.34 1.20
CA GLY A 605 -35.97 9.58 1.03
C GLY A 605 -36.27 8.12 0.65
N TRP A 606 -35.50 7.56 -0.28
CA TRP A 606 -35.73 6.22 -0.85
C TRP A 606 -34.48 5.31 -0.82
N ILE A 607 -33.37 5.83 -0.31
CA ILE A 607 -32.06 5.17 -0.23
C ILE A 607 -31.72 4.90 1.23
N GLU A 608 -31.26 3.70 1.55
CA GLU A 608 -30.77 3.33 2.87
C GLU A 608 -29.24 3.38 2.90
N TYR A 609 -28.71 4.19 3.82
CA TYR A 609 -27.29 4.23 4.15
C TYR A 609 -27.14 4.34 5.66
N ASN A 610 -26.57 3.31 6.29
CA ASN A 610 -26.27 3.27 7.71
C ASN A 610 -24.78 2.99 7.85
N TYR A 611 -24.03 4.00 8.30
CA TYR A 611 -22.61 3.82 8.57
C TYR A 611 -22.43 3.00 9.85
N LEU A 612 -21.65 1.94 9.75
CA LEU A 612 -21.23 1.11 10.85
C LEU A 612 -19.74 1.38 11.09
N GLU A 613 -19.36 1.63 12.35
CA GLU A 613 -17.95 1.82 12.70
C GLU A 613 -17.15 0.56 12.40
N ASP A 614 -16.06 0.72 11.64
CA ASP A 614 -15.13 -0.37 11.35
C ASP A 614 -14.62 -1.01 12.65
N ARG A 615 -14.48 -2.33 12.63
CA ARG A 615 -14.14 -3.14 13.82
C ARG A 615 -12.79 -3.80 13.65
N LEU A 616 -12.68 -5.11 13.88
CA LEU A 616 -11.40 -5.83 13.87
C LEU A 616 -10.65 -5.72 12.53
N ASP A 617 -11.37 -5.54 11.42
CA ASP A 617 -10.88 -5.39 10.05
C ASP A 617 -10.61 -3.93 9.62
N GLN A 618 -10.70 -2.95 10.52
CA GLN A 618 -10.41 -1.53 10.21
C GLN A 618 -8.98 -1.29 9.68
N TYR A 619 -8.02 -2.12 10.10
CA TYR A 619 -6.61 -2.02 9.69
C TYR A 619 -6.23 -2.96 8.54
N ASP A 620 -7.22 -3.60 7.92
CA ASP A 620 -6.98 -4.37 6.71
C ASP A 620 -6.57 -3.43 5.56
N PRO A 621 -5.35 -3.55 5.00
CA PRO A 621 -4.92 -2.69 3.89
C PRO A 621 -5.74 -2.86 2.61
N PHE A 622 -6.50 -3.94 2.48
CA PHE A 622 -7.41 -4.17 1.36
C PHE A 622 -8.81 -3.57 1.58
N VAL A 623 -9.12 -3.02 2.76
CA VAL A 623 -10.31 -2.20 3.00
C VAL A 623 -10.05 -0.76 2.54
N ASN A 624 -8.95 -0.17 3.02
CA ASN A 624 -8.54 1.19 2.68
C ASN A 624 -9.60 2.27 2.95
N GLY A 625 -10.31 2.15 4.08
CA GLY A 625 -11.26 3.15 4.59
C GLY A 625 -12.55 3.30 3.79
N ILE A 626 -13.01 2.25 3.10
CA ILE A 626 -14.34 2.28 2.49
C ILE A 626 -15.44 2.46 3.53
N LYS A 627 -16.55 3.09 3.16
CA LYS A 627 -17.73 3.20 4.03
C LYS A 627 -18.57 1.92 3.95
N TYR A 628 -19.07 1.46 5.10
CA TYR A 628 -19.99 0.34 5.21
C TYR A 628 -21.10 0.67 6.22
N HIS A 629 -22.36 0.26 6.08
CA HIS A 629 -22.95 -0.57 5.02
C HIS A 629 -22.95 0.10 3.64
N PRO A 630 -22.95 -0.68 2.54
CA PRO A 630 -23.09 -0.11 1.21
C PRO A 630 -24.43 0.60 1.05
N LEU A 631 -24.52 1.47 0.05
CA LEU A 631 -25.78 2.12 -0.32
C LEU A 631 -26.77 1.06 -0.80
N THR A 632 -27.98 1.08 -0.24
CA THR A 632 -29.06 0.15 -0.59
C THR A 632 -30.36 0.91 -0.88
N ILE A 633 -31.33 0.22 -1.47
CA ILE A 633 -32.65 0.77 -1.77
C ILE A 633 -33.62 0.34 -0.67
N LYS A 634 -34.50 1.25 -0.22
CA LYS A 634 -35.53 0.93 0.77
C LYS A 634 -36.35 -0.29 0.36
N LYS A 635 -36.66 -1.15 1.33
CA LYS A 635 -37.40 -2.40 1.10
C LYS A 635 -38.74 -2.16 0.40
N GLU A 636 -39.49 -1.13 0.80
CA GLU A 636 -40.78 -0.77 0.23
C GLU A 636 -40.70 -0.44 -1.27
N ILE A 637 -39.60 0.20 -1.69
CA ILE A 637 -39.32 0.52 -3.09
C ILE A 637 -38.97 -0.76 -3.85
N CYS A 638 -38.14 -1.63 -3.25
CA CYS A 638 -37.78 -2.92 -3.85
C CYS A 638 -39.03 -3.78 -4.07
N ASP A 639 -39.90 -3.88 -3.07
CA ASP A 639 -41.13 -4.67 -3.11
C ASP A 639 -42.09 -4.12 -4.18
N LYS A 640 -42.27 -2.80 -4.28
CA LYS A 640 -43.16 -2.19 -5.28
C LYS A 640 -42.65 -2.32 -6.71
N LEU A 641 -41.34 -2.22 -6.92
CA LEU A 641 -40.73 -2.33 -8.25
C LEU A 641 -40.34 -3.77 -8.65
N GLY A 642 -40.50 -4.74 -7.74
CA GLY A 642 -40.11 -6.14 -7.96
C GLY A 642 -38.59 -6.33 -8.13
N LEU A 643 -37.79 -5.57 -7.38
CA LEU A 643 -36.33 -5.60 -7.45
C LEU A 643 -35.73 -6.63 -6.49
N ASP A 644 -34.81 -7.44 -6.99
CA ASP A 644 -33.91 -8.27 -6.21
C ASP A 644 -32.47 -7.75 -6.33
N SER A 645 -31.60 -8.19 -5.43
CA SER A 645 -30.19 -7.82 -5.41
C SER A 645 -29.28 -9.03 -5.21
N ASP A 646 -28.03 -8.91 -5.64
CA ASP A 646 -27.00 -9.88 -5.33
C ASP A 646 -26.65 -9.90 -3.81
N ASN A 647 -25.84 -10.88 -3.41
CA ASN A 647 -25.46 -11.06 -2.01
C ASN A 647 -24.64 -9.88 -1.45
N GLU A 648 -23.86 -9.18 -2.29
CA GLU A 648 -23.02 -8.06 -1.86
C GLU A 648 -23.72 -6.69 -1.94
N LYS A 649 -24.97 -6.64 -2.39
CA LYS A 649 -25.70 -5.39 -2.64
C LYS A 649 -24.90 -4.47 -3.57
N ARG A 650 -24.37 -5.03 -4.65
CA ARG A 650 -23.68 -4.31 -5.72
C ARG A 650 -24.63 -3.97 -6.86
N ILE A 651 -25.59 -4.85 -7.14
CA ILE A 651 -26.51 -4.71 -8.25
C ILE A 651 -27.95 -5.02 -7.84
N TRP A 652 -28.91 -4.38 -8.50
CA TRP A 652 -30.32 -4.76 -8.47
C TRP A 652 -30.85 -4.98 -9.88
N TYR A 653 -31.77 -5.93 -9.99
CA TYR A 653 -32.42 -6.33 -11.23
C TYR A 653 -33.87 -6.73 -10.93
N ARG A 654 -34.77 -6.61 -11.91
CA ARG A 654 -36.12 -7.15 -11.78
C ARG A 654 -36.12 -8.65 -12.12
N LYS A 655 -36.97 -9.44 -11.45
CA LYS A 655 -37.01 -10.91 -11.65
C LYS A 655 -37.27 -11.33 -13.10
N ASP A 656 -38.02 -10.52 -13.86
CA ASP A 656 -38.36 -10.75 -15.26
C ASP A 656 -37.26 -10.31 -16.23
N LYS A 657 -36.45 -9.32 -15.84
CA LYS A 657 -35.31 -8.79 -16.61
C LYS A 657 -34.02 -9.05 -15.84
N LYS A 658 -33.30 -10.11 -16.17
CA LYS A 658 -32.00 -10.46 -15.57
C LYS A 658 -30.86 -9.46 -15.87
N GLU A 659 -31.20 -8.24 -16.30
CA GLU A 659 -30.26 -7.16 -16.58
C GLU A 659 -30.17 -6.25 -15.35
N THR A 660 -28.96 -5.77 -15.08
CA THR A 660 -28.72 -4.83 -13.98
C THR A 660 -29.41 -3.50 -14.29
N GLU A 661 -30.22 -3.01 -13.37
CA GLU A 661 -30.91 -1.71 -13.47
C GLU A 661 -30.50 -0.72 -12.37
N ILE A 662 -29.85 -1.18 -11.30
CA ILE A 662 -29.23 -0.34 -10.27
C ILE A 662 -27.84 -0.88 -9.95
N THR A 663 -26.87 0.00 -9.76
CA THR A 663 -25.52 -0.33 -9.26
C THR A 663 -25.21 0.47 -7.99
N SER A 664 -24.59 -0.18 -7.00
CA SER A 664 -24.08 0.42 -5.77
C SER A 664 -22.58 0.13 -5.69
N GLN A 665 -21.77 1.16 -5.83
CA GLN A 665 -20.32 1.08 -5.87
C GLN A 665 -19.73 1.74 -4.63
N VAL A 666 -18.70 1.13 -4.04
CA VAL A 666 -17.93 1.68 -2.92
C VAL A 666 -16.45 1.36 -3.14
N TRP A 667 -15.60 2.37 -3.33
CA TRP A 667 -14.20 2.18 -3.71
C TRP A 667 -13.24 3.06 -2.92
N ALA A 668 -11.98 2.63 -2.87
CA ALA A 668 -10.85 3.42 -2.38
C ALA A 668 -9.54 2.93 -2.99
N THR A 669 -8.84 3.79 -3.74
CA THR A 669 -7.52 3.47 -4.32
C THR A 669 -6.43 3.44 -3.27
N ASN A 670 -5.47 2.54 -3.38
CA ASN A 670 -4.34 2.49 -2.45
C ASN A 670 -3.69 3.87 -2.26
N PRO A 671 -3.32 4.23 -1.03
CA PRO A 671 -2.67 5.50 -0.76
C PRO A 671 -1.30 5.55 -1.46
N VAL A 672 -0.94 6.70 -2.02
CA VAL A 672 0.36 6.86 -2.69
C VAL A 672 1.51 6.90 -1.69
N ARG A 673 1.24 7.40 -0.48
CA ARG A 673 2.18 7.46 0.64
C ARG A 673 1.45 7.13 1.94
N TYR A 674 2.19 6.63 2.93
CA TYR A 674 1.63 6.17 4.20
C TYR A 674 0.92 7.28 5.00
N ASP A 675 1.34 8.52 4.83
CA ASP A 675 0.83 9.72 5.51
C ASP A 675 -0.33 10.41 4.76
N LYS A 676 -0.66 9.95 3.55
CA LYS A 676 -1.72 10.52 2.72
C LYS A 676 -2.84 9.52 2.50
N GLY A 677 -4.08 9.99 2.57
CA GLY A 677 -5.26 9.19 2.25
C GLY A 677 -5.31 8.72 0.80
N PRO A 678 -6.28 7.85 0.46
CA PRO A 678 -6.55 7.45 -0.93
C PRO A 678 -6.80 8.68 -1.82
N LEU A 679 -6.27 8.69 -3.05
CA LEU A 679 -6.51 9.78 -3.99
C LEU A 679 -7.92 9.77 -4.58
N ARG A 680 -8.48 8.58 -4.74
CA ARG A 680 -9.83 8.36 -5.28
C ARG A 680 -10.56 7.40 -4.36
N TYR A 681 -11.65 7.87 -3.78
CA TYR A 681 -12.46 7.07 -2.89
C TYR A 681 -13.87 7.61 -2.84
N GLY A 682 -14.82 6.76 -2.48
CA GLY A 682 -16.20 7.17 -2.31
C GLY A 682 -17.18 6.04 -2.55
N GLN A 683 -18.43 6.43 -2.64
CA GLN A 683 -19.55 5.55 -2.94
C GLN A 683 -20.53 6.23 -3.88
N CYS A 684 -21.20 5.45 -4.71
CA CYS A 684 -22.19 5.94 -5.65
C CYS A 684 -23.28 4.91 -5.89
N LEU A 685 -24.52 5.38 -5.95
CA LEU A 685 -25.67 4.62 -6.38
C LEU A 685 -26.14 5.16 -7.74
N SER A 686 -26.19 4.28 -8.73
CA SER A 686 -26.64 4.60 -10.08
C SER A 686 -27.85 3.76 -10.48
N ILE A 687 -28.72 4.31 -11.32
CA ILE A 687 -29.96 3.68 -11.80
C ILE A 687 -30.14 3.92 -13.30
N SER A 688 -30.70 2.94 -14.01
CA SER A 688 -31.05 3.11 -15.42
C SER A 688 -32.18 4.15 -15.56
N VAL A 689 -32.14 4.97 -16.61
CA VAL A 689 -33.20 5.97 -16.84
C VAL A 689 -34.58 5.31 -16.97
N ASN A 690 -34.64 4.12 -17.56
CA ASN A 690 -35.87 3.34 -17.73
C ASN A 690 -36.49 2.95 -16.38
N LEU A 691 -35.68 2.45 -15.44
CA LEU A 691 -36.17 2.11 -14.11
C LEU A 691 -36.52 3.36 -13.31
N LEU A 692 -35.73 4.44 -13.44
CA LEU A 692 -36.02 5.71 -12.76
C LEU A 692 -37.36 6.32 -13.21
N GLN A 693 -37.68 6.27 -14.50
CA GLN A 693 -39.02 6.65 -14.99
C GLN A 693 -40.12 5.78 -14.38
N THR A 694 -39.87 4.48 -14.23
CA THR A 694 -40.83 3.55 -13.64
C THR A 694 -41.06 3.89 -12.17
N LEU A 695 -39.99 4.14 -11.41
CA LEU A 695 -40.05 4.63 -10.02
C LEU A 695 -40.94 5.89 -9.91
N CYS A 696 -40.68 6.91 -10.73
CA CYS A 696 -41.47 8.14 -10.72
C CYS A 696 -42.96 7.91 -11.04
N ARG A 697 -43.29 6.98 -11.96
CA ARG A 697 -44.68 6.65 -12.31
C ARG A 697 -45.40 5.89 -11.20
N GLU A 698 -44.76 4.86 -10.64
CA GLU A 698 -45.36 4.01 -9.62
C GLU A 698 -45.64 4.77 -8.31
N PHE A 699 -44.84 5.79 -8.01
CA PHE A 699 -45.01 6.62 -6.82
C PHE A 699 -45.68 7.99 -7.11
N ASP A 700 -46.15 8.21 -8.35
CA ASP A 700 -46.67 9.50 -8.84
C ASP A 700 -45.87 10.73 -8.36
N SER A 701 -44.54 10.59 -8.45
CA SER A 701 -43.58 11.52 -7.89
C SER A 701 -42.55 11.92 -8.95
N ASP A 702 -41.98 13.11 -8.79
CA ASP A 702 -40.76 13.50 -9.49
C ASP A 702 -39.54 13.24 -8.58
N LEU A 703 -38.36 13.05 -9.16
CA LEU A 703 -37.11 12.95 -8.42
C LEU A 703 -36.42 14.32 -8.39
N ILE A 704 -36.15 14.84 -7.20
CA ILE A 704 -35.26 16.01 -7.02
C ILE A 704 -33.84 15.56 -6.77
N LEU A 705 -32.88 16.22 -7.42
CA LEU A 705 -31.44 15.94 -7.33
C LEU A 705 -30.72 17.20 -6.88
N LEU A 706 -29.97 17.12 -5.79
CA LEU A 706 -29.05 18.15 -5.31
C LEU A 706 -27.61 17.69 -5.55
N ILE A 707 -26.87 18.45 -6.35
CA ILE A 707 -25.47 18.16 -6.67
C ILE A 707 -24.60 19.28 -6.11
N LYS A 708 -23.55 18.92 -5.37
CA LYS A 708 -22.51 19.83 -4.90
C LYS A 708 -21.15 19.39 -5.45
N ILE A 709 -20.44 20.33 -6.06
CA ILE A 709 -19.07 20.13 -6.57
C ILE A 709 -18.16 21.15 -5.88
N LYS A 710 -17.10 20.66 -5.24
CA LYS A 710 -16.05 21.48 -4.63
C LYS A 710 -14.73 21.11 -5.28
N ARG A 711 -13.98 22.11 -5.77
CA ARG A 711 -12.63 21.91 -6.31
C ARG A 711 -11.64 22.56 -5.36
N ASN A 712 -10.62 21.80 -4.93
CA ASN A 712 -9.56 22.33 -4.09
C ASN A 712 -8.20 22.15 -4.76
N LYS A 713 -7.27 23.03 -4.37
CA LYS A 713 -5.86 22.92 -4.72
C LYS A 713 -5.14 22.26 -3.55
N LYS A 714 -4.31 21.27 -3.83
CA LYS A 714 -3.43 20.67 -2.83
C LYS A 714 -2.20 21.55 -2.69
N GLU A 715 -1.96 22.07 -1.49
CA GLU A 715 -0.74 22.83 -1.20
C GLU A 715 0.12 22.07 -0.18
N ASP A 716 1.44 22.20 -0.32
CA ASP A 716 2.37 21.70 0.69
C ASP A 716 2.21 22.54 1.96
N TYR A 717 1.84 21.88 3.07
CA TYR A 717 1.68 22.46 4.41
C TYR A 717 2.88 23.31 4.89
N ARG A 718 4.04 23.23 4.22
CA ARG A 718 5.24 24.02 4.50
C ARG A 718 5.12 25.51 4.12
N ALA A 719 4.11 25.91 3.34
CA ALA A 719 4.01 27.28 2.82
C ALA A 719 3.35 28.30 3.78
N GLY A 720 2.74 27.88 4.89
CA GLY A 720 2.22 28.82 5.91
C GLY A 720 1.11 29.78 5.47
N ILE A 721 0.50 29.57 4.30
CA ILE A 721 -0.60 30.38 3.79
C ILE A 721 -1.90 29.85 4.40
N SER A 722 -2.71 30.73 5.01
CA SER A 722 -4.02 30.36 5.54
C SER A 722 -4.94 29.95 4.41
N ASN A 723 -5.48 28.73 4.47
CA ASN A 723 -6.53 28.26 3.56
C ASN A 723 -7.75 29.19 3.63
N GLU A 724 -8.01 29.98 2.58
CA GLU A 724 -9.35 30.53 2.37
C GLU A 724 -10.29 29.38 2.00
N TYR A 725 -11.19 29.05 2.93
CA TYR A 725 -12.21 28.05 2.71
C TYR A 725 -13.10 28.44 1.53
N LYS A 726 -13.13 27.59 0.48
CA LYS A 726 -14.04 27.78 -0.66
C LYS A 726 -15.32 26.96 -0.47
N GLN A 727 -16.45 27.62 -0.64
CA GLN A 727 -17.76 26.96 -0.61
C GLN A 727 -17.96 26.13 -1.90
N PRO A 728 -18.64 24.96 -1.83
CA PRO A 728 -18.99 24.19 -3.01
C PRO A 728 -19.95 24.97 -3.91
N LYS A 729 -19.92 24.74 -5.22
CA LYS A 729 -21.04 25.15 -6.08
C LYS A 729 -22.10 24.06 -6.06
N HIS A 730 -23.37 24.46 -6.00
CA HIS A 730 -24.48 23.51 -6.05
C HIS A 730 -25.37 23.76 -7.26
N LYS A 731 -26.08 22.71 -7.69
CA LYS A 731 -27.15 22.81 -8.70
C LYS A 731 -28.23 21.80 -8.38
N ILE A 732 -29.48 22.17 -8.66
CA ILE A 732 -30.66 21.35 -8.39
C ILE A 732 -31.37 21.03 -9.70
N PHE A 733 -31.72 19.77 -9.89
CA PHE A 733 -32.53 19.33 -11.03
C PHE A 733 -33.77 18.57 -10.57
N ILE A 734 -34.81 18.59 -11.41
CA ILE A 734 -35.96 17.70 -11.30
C ILE A 734 -35.94 16.73 -12.48
N PHE A 735 -36.02 15.44 -12.20
CA PHE A 735 -36.31 14.40 -13.18
C PHE A 735 -37.77 13.97 -13.05
N SER A 736 -38.50 14.05 -14.16
CA SER A 736 -39.94 13.79 -14.18
C SER A 736 -40.29 12.39 -14.69
N LYS A 737 -41.50 11.90 -14.36
CA LYS A 737 -42.04 10.61 -14.84
C LYS A 737 -42.06 10.42 -16.37
N ASN A 738 -41.94 11.51 -17.13
CA ASN A 738 -41.86 11.54 -18.59
C ASN A 738 -40.42 11.43 -19.13
N GLY A 739 -39.41 11.25 -18.26
CA GLY A 739 -37.99 11.17 -18.64
C GLY A 739 -37.32 12.50 -18.94
N LYS A 740 -37.94 13.63 -18.59
CA LYS A 740 -37.35 14.95 -18.81
C LYS A 740 -36.67 15.40 -17.54
N LEU A 741 -35.43 15.86 -17.69
CA LEU A 741 -34.68 16.56 -16.66
C LEU A 741 -34.86 18.07 -16.85
N ARG A 742 -35.00 18.84 -15.77
CA ARG A 742 -35.13 20.30 -15.83
C ARG A 742 -34.46 20.97 -14.64
N ASP A 743 -34.01 22.20 -14.82
CA ASP A 743 -33.67 23.13 -13.74
C ASP A 743 -34.68 24.30 -13.73
N THR A 744 -34.34 25.42 -13.09
CA THR A 744 -35.22 26.60 -13.03
C THR A 744 -35.37 27.33 -14.37
N GLU A 745 -34.50 27.05 -15.35
CA GLU A 745 -34.39 27.82 -16.59
C GLU A 745 -34.63 26.98 -17.85
N LYS A 746 -34.26 25.70 -17.83
CA LYS A 746 -34.11 24.85 -19.03
C LYS A 746 -34.65 23.44 -18.82
N TYR A 747 -35.01 22.82 -19.94
CA TYR A 747 -35.31 21.40 -20.05
C TYR A 747 -34.20 20.70 -20.84
N TYR A 748 -33.79 19.53 -20.37
CA TYR A 748 -32.75 18.71 -20.99
C TYR A 748 -33.38 17.44 -21.56
N GLN A 749 -33.08 17.15 -22.83
CA GLN A 749 -33.38 15.84 -23.43
C GLN A 749 -32.23 14.89 -23.18
N ILE A 750 -32.54 13.77 -22.54
CA ILE A 750 -31.57 12.72 -22.22
C ILE A 750 -31.82 11.58 -23.22
N ARG A 751 -30.89 11.40 -24.16
CA ARG A 751 -30.92 10.33 -25.16
C ARG A 751 -29.91 9.24 -24.79
#